data_AF-A0AAU7ATF0-F1
#
_entry.id   AF-A0AAU7ATF0-F1
#
_cell.length_a   1.000
_cell.length_b   1.000
_cell.length_c   1.000
_cell.angle_alpha   90.00
_cell.angle_beta   90.00
_cell.angle_gamma   90.00
#
_symmetry.space_group_name_H-M   'P 1'
#
loop_
_entity.id
_entity.type
_entity.pdbx_description
1 polymer ?
#
loop_
_entity_poly.entity_id
_entity_poly.type
_entity_poly.pdbx_seq_one_letter_code
_entity_poly.pdbx_strand_id
1 'polypeptide(L)'
;MLSRRRLVPAGALVAALLSACAGAPASAHAAASPRPAANPVRTLKATVVAAAYPVSGTRSAIPVLLTRASARNAHLESQVATILVGRRRALPGPARTTVVPSRLRLGDRLALTARVPRSQRGAASARVVARTATVTRRSAELSTSELAALVATVSGRVDTLTTTVAGLAGVLGARIDRVDGVVAAVQAQLATLKSGLAGLTGQVGGLDAGLSEARKTLGERVDALDQGTSGLRDRMDRTAGDVTTLQATQQATATKVAALESSVTALQSTLAALAGRLGAVETALPLLTARLDAVEAGLGSLSGLDPAALGALTGTVTSIAASLTTLTGRVTSVESALTTATASLTSLTGSVTTLTTTTVAALQSDLTALTGTVSTLGSTVGSLTTSLNALTGTVGTVQSALTGLTGTVGLVLGDVGGLQTTVAGLGIDSAAVQSALTALGTSVTSLAGDLTGTSATLGTLQTTVGALGSADTVLSAQLSALTSTVSGAGTGLVALVGGLGGRVDSAEAALTTLTTTLDALGISDAGLQAQLDALDTTLQTVTTGLSGLTGTVTTLDGTVTGLGTTVAALGLADTALAGQISAAGSAIATVQSGLASTETTISGLSGTVSALNTTVTAPGTGLVSKVSTLEGTVAGLTSTLGLVCGTLPVC
;
A
#
# COMPACT_ATOMS: atom_id res chain seq x y z
N MET A 1 -26.88 26.85 54.58
CA MET A 1 -27.20 28.29 54.62
C MET A 1 -27.47 28.73 53.18
N LEU A 2 -28.61 29.35 52.84
CA LEU A 2 -28.93 30.80 52.96
C LEU A 2 -27.92 31.67 52.18
N SER A 3 -28.30 32.59 51.26
CA SER A 3 -29.64 33.09 50.91
C SER A 3 -29.72 33.84 49.55
N ARG A 4 -30.80 33.59 48.77
CA ARG A 4 -31.68 34.51 47.95
C ARG A 4 -31.04 35.72 47.20
N ARG A 5 -31.45 36.09 45.97
CA ARG A 5 -32.80 36.53 45.49
C ARG A 5 -32.88 36.36 43.94
N ARG A 6 -33.92 35.79 43.31
CA ARG A 6 -35.33 36.22 43.05
C ARG A 6 -35.54 37.27 41.94
N LEU A 7 -36.33 36.91 40.91
CA LEU A 7 -37.60 37.59 40.56
C LEU A 7 -38.56 36.67 39.75
N VAL A 8 -39.88 36.77 39.99
CA VAL A 8 -41.03 35.96 39.47
C VAL A 8 -42.32 36.78 39.76
N PRO A 9 -43.30 37.00 38.85
CA PRO A 9 -44.50 36.12 38.65
C PRO A 9 -45.07 36.09 37.20
N ALA A 10 -46.10 35.29 36.81
CA ALA A 10 -46.97 34.29 37.47
C ALA A 10 -46.89 32.91 36.73
N GLY A 11 -47.88 32.02 36.50
CA GLY A 11 -49.32 31.82 36.78
C GLY A 11 -49.81 30.56 35.98
N ALA A 12 -50.80 29.69 36.30
CA ALA A 12 -52.02 29.66 37.14
C ALA A 12 -53.32 30.01 36.35
N LEU A 13 -54.43 29.24 36.31
CA LEU A 13 -54.96 28.04 37.00
C LEU A 13 -55.78 27.17 35.97
N VAL A 14 -56.32 25.95 36.13
CA VAL A 14 -56.23 24.71 36.97
C VAL A 14 -57.59 23.98 36.87
N ALA A 15 -57.61 22.64 36.72
CA ALA A 15 -58.72 21.69 37.02
C ALA A 15 -60.12 21.86 36.35
N ALA A 16 -61.08 20.92 36.47
CA ALA A 16 -61.04 19.45 36.35
C ALA A 16 -62.49 18.85 36.26
N LEU A 17 -62.59 17.66 35.67
CA LEU A 17 -63.57 16.56 35.96
C LEU A 17 -65.12 16.73 35.84
N LEU A 18 -65.69 15.66 35.27
CA LEU A 18 -66.95 14.95 35.62
C LEU A 18 -68.33 15.36 35.03
N SER A 19 -69.10 14.28 34.78
CA SER A 19 -70.53 14.15 34.42
C SER A 19 -71.07 14.79 33.11
N ALA A 20 -72.14 14.29 32.48
CA ALA A 20 -72.61 12.93 32.10
C ALA A 20 -74.12 12.99 31.75
N CYS A 21 -74.62 11.92 31.11
CA CYS A 21 -76.03 11.54 30.93
C CYS A 21 -76.83 12.16 29.76
N ALA A 22 -77.87 11.39 29.40
CA ALA A 22 -78.59 11.31 28.14
C ALA A 22 -79.57 12.46 27.81
N GLY A 23 -80.08 12.46 26.56
CA GLY A 23 -81.21 13.33 26.16
C GLY A 23 -81.68 13.16 24.70
N ALA A 24 -82.80 12.46 24.51
CA ALA A 24 -83.61 12.43 23.28
C ALA A 24 -85.04 11.98 23.63
N PRO A 25 -86.08 12.17 22.79
CA PRO A 25 -86.21 13.04 21.61
C PRO A 25 -87.30 14.13 21.79
N ALA A 26 -87.57 14.94 20.75
CA ALA A 26 -88.77 15.82 20.71
C ALA A 26 -89.27 16.03 19.26
N SER A 27 -90.59 16.19 19.08
CA SER A 27 -91.24 16.24 17.75
C SER A 27 -92.48 17.16 17.69
N ALA A 28 -92.53 18.02 16.66
CA ALA A 28 -93.69 18.79 16.19
C ALA A 28 -93.42 19.16 14.71
N HIS A 29 -94.34 19.01 13.75
CA HIS A 29 -95.61 19.72 13.54
C HIS A 29 -95.43 21.25 13.35
N ALA A 30 -95.96 21.90 12.31
CA ALA A 30 -96.68 21.41 11.11
C ALA A 30 -96.64 22.45 9.97
N ALA A 31 -96.92 22.01 8.72
CA ALA A 31 -97.54 22.79 7.64
C ALA A 31 -97.67 21.90 6.38
N ALA A 32 -98.84 21.84 5.74
CA ALA A 32 -99.07 21.01 4.56
C ALA A 32 -99.87 21.75 3.48
N SER A 33 -99.27 21.91 2.28
CA SER A 33 -99.91 22.01 0.94
C SER A 33 -98.91 22.58 -0.10
N PRO A 34 -99.13 22.36 -1.41
CA PRO A 34 -99.71 21.20 -2.09
C PRO A 34 -98.61 20.33 -2.74
N ARG A 35 -99.00 19.23 -3.40
CA ARG A 35 -98.07 18.20 -3.91
C ARG A 35 -97.92 18.22 -5.45
N PRO A 36 -96.96 18.99 -6.04
CA PRO A 36 -96.67 18.89 -7.46
C PRO A 36 -96.00 17.54 -7.79
N ALA A 37 -96.27 17.02 -8.99
CA ALA A 37 -95.97 15.65 -9.40
C ALA A 37 -94.56 15.14 -9.01
N ALA A 38 -94.51 13.90 -8.51
CA ALA A 38 -93.29 13.28 -8.00
C ALA A 38 -92.36 12.83 -9.16
N ASN A 39 -91.62 13.79 -9.74
CA ASN A 39 -90.47 13.48 -10.60
C ASN A 39 -89.63 12.36 -9.95
N PRO A 40 -89.43 11.22 -10.62
CA PRO A 40 -88.91 10.01 -9.99
C PRO A 40 -87.52 10.24 -9.39
N VAL A 41 -87.31 9.69 -8.20
CA VAL A 41 -86.00 9.65 -7.55
C VAL A 41 -85.15 8.63 -8.31
N ARG A 42 -84.06 9.07 -8.92
CA ARG A 42 -83.28 8.22 -9.83
C ARG A 42 -81.96 7.80 -9.18
N THR A 43 -81.59 6.53 -9.38
CA THR A 43 -80.31 5.95 -8.96
C THR A 43 -79.22 6.32 -9.97
N LEU A 44 -78.29 7.17 -9.55
CA LEU A 44 -77.18 7.64 -10.37
C LEU A 44 -75.87 7.00 -9.87
N LYS A 45 -75.06 6.50 -10.79
CA LYS A 45 -73.67 6.09 -10.56
C LYS A 45 -72.76 7.17 -11.14
N ALA A 46 -71.76 7.58 -10.36
CA ALA A 46 -70.89 8.71 -10.66
C ALA A 46 -69.45 8.44 -10.21
N THR A 47 -68.49 9.18 -10.77
CA THR A 47 -67.09 9.21 -10.35
C THR A 47 -66.74 10.62 -9.93
N VAL A 48 -66.10 10.82 -8.77
CA VAL A 48 -65.62 12.13 -8.32
C VAL A 48 -64.48 12.61 -9.23
N VAL A 49 -64.58 13.85 -9.74
CA VAL A 49 -63.59 14.42 -10.69
C VAL A 49 -62.92 15.70 -10.20
N ALA A 50 -63.37 16.27 -9.07
CA ALA A 50 -62.65 17.32 -8.37
C ALA A 50 -62.93 17.24 -6.85
N ALA A 51 -62.07 17.86 -6.04
CA ALA A 51 -62.25 17.93 -4.60
C ALA A 51 -63.60 18.60 -4.22
N ALA A 52 -64.26 18.09 -3.19
CA ALA A 52 -65.57 18.60 -2.76
C ALA A 52 -65.44 19.92 -1.99
N TYR A 53 -65.98 21.00 -2.53
CA TYR A 53 -65.91 22.35 -1.96
C TYR A 53 -67.22 22.77 -1.27
N PRO A 54 -67.17 23.62 -0.22
CA PRO A 54 -68.38 24.16 0.41
C PRO A 54 -69.12 25.13 -0.52
N VAL A 55 -70.45 25.08 -0.54
CA VAL A 55 -71.30 26.01 -1.31
C VAL A 55 -72.34 26.72 -0.43
N SER A 56 -72.56 26.22 0.78
CA SER A 56 -73.29 26.90 1.85
C SER A 56 -72.81 26.37 3.20
N GLY A 57 -73.21 27.00 4.31
CA GLY A 57 -72.86 26.53 5.65
C GLY A 57 -73.19 25.04 5.88
N THR A 58 -74.28 24.55 5.28
CA THR A 58 -74.79 23.18 5.48
C THR A 58 -74.50 22.21 4.32
N ARG A 59 -74.03 22.65 3.14
CA ARG A 59 -73.82 21.77 1.96
C ARG A 59 -72.46 21.95 1.28
N SER A 60 -71.89 20.82 0.87
CA SER A 60 -70.77 20.74 -0.07
C SER A 60 -71.28 20.38 -1.47
N ALA A 61 -70.63 20.95 -2.49
CA ALA A 61 -70.64 20.48 -3.86
C ALA A 61 -69.59 19.38 -4.04
N ILE A 62 -69.96 18.32 -4.74
CA ILE A 62 -69.06 17.26 -5.21
C ILE A 62 -69.15 17.26 -6.74
N PRO A 63 -68.14 17.77 -7.46
CA PRO A 63 -68.09 17.64 -8.92
C PRO A 63 -67.86 16.18 -9.31
N VAL A 64 -68.74 15.66 -10.16
CA VAL A 64 -68.71 14.26 -10.61
C VAL A 64 -68.93 14.13 -12.11
N LEU A 65 -68.40 13.05 -12.67
CA LEU A 65 -68.80 12.52 -13.96
C LEU A 65 -69.79 11.37 -13.74
N LEU A 66 -71.05 11.57 -14.12
CA LEU A 66 -72.07 10.52 -14.16
C LEU A 66 -71.73 9.50 -15.25
N THR A 67 -72.05 8.22 -15.04
CA THR A 67 -71.93 7.23 -16.12
C THR A 67 -72.90 7.55 -17.27
N ARG A 68 -72.56 7.19 -18.52
CA ARG A 68 -73.46 7.36 -19.69
C ARG A 68 -74.85 6.76 -19.48
N ALA A 69 -74.94 5.66 -18.74
CA ALA A 69 -76.21 5.10 -18.31
C ALA A 69 -76.95 6.03 -17.33
N SER A 70 -76.27 6.56 -16.31
CA SER A 70 -76.89 7.43 -15.30
C SER A 70 -77.32 8.80 -15.84
N ALA A 71 -76.56 9.40 -16.75
CA ALA A 71 -76.91 10.69 -17.38
C ALA A 71 -78.15 10.55 -18.28
N ARG A 72 -78.16 9.55 -19.18
CA ARG A 72 -79.34 9.22 -20.01
C ARG A 72 -80.54 8.82 -19.15
N ASN A 73 -80.34 7.96 -18.15
CA ASN A 73 -81.35 7.60 -17.15
C ASN A 73 -81.72 8.76 -16.22
N ALA A 74 -81.16 9.96 -16.36
CA ALA A 74 -81.58 11.19 -15.67
C ALA A 74 -82.24 12.22 -16.60
N HIS A 75 -82.16 12.02 -17.93
CA HIS A 75 -82.38 13.04 -18.97
C HIS A 75 -81.50 14.28 -18.72
N LEU A 76 -80.20 14.08 -18.52
CA LEU A 76 -79.19 15.14 -18.51
C LEU A 76 -78.44 15.08 -19.84
N GLU A 77 -78.28 16.23 -20.50
CA GLU A 77 -77.46 16.33 -21.73
C GLU A 77 -75.98 16.06 -21.43
N SER A 78 -75.50 16.60 -20.30
CA SER A 78 -74.12 16.44 -19.86
C SER A 78 -73.95 15.26 -18.91
N GLN A 79 -72.82 14.55 -19.05
CA GLN A 79 -72.34 13.62 -18.02
C GLN A 79 -71.78 14.37 -16.79
N VAL A 80 -71.44 15.66 -16.90
CA VAL A 80 -70.89 16.44 -15.79
C VAL A 80 -72.02 16.91 -14.88
N ALA A 81 -71.91 16.60 -13.59
CA ALA A 81 -72.86 17.04 -12.57
C ALA A 81 -72.14 17.53 -11.32
N THR A 82 -72.75 18.49 -10.62
CA THR A 82 -72.34 18.89 -9.29
C THR A 82 -73.37 18.39 -8.29
N ILE A 83 -73.00 17.39 -7.49
CA ILE A 83 -73.89 16.81 -6.49
C ILE A 83 -73.79 17.62 -5.20
N LEU A 84 -74.92 18.12 -4.72
CA LEU A 84 -75.04 18.81 -3.44
C LEU A 84 -75.40 17.81 -2.34
N VAL A 85 -74.54 17.71 -1.33
CA VAL A 85 -74.72 16.83 -0.15
C VAL A 85 -74.44 17.61 1.13
N GLY A 86 -75.01 17.17 2.26
CA GLY A 86 -74.76 17.80 3.57
C GLY A 86 -73.26 17.79 3.93
N ARG A 87 -72.71 18.95 4.31
CA ARG A 87 -71.26 19.21 4.44
C ARG A 87 -70.53 18.25 5.40
N ARG A 88 -71.18 17.87 6.50
CA ARG A 88 -70.69 16.88 7.49
C ARG A 88 -71.35 15.50 7.36
N ARG A 89 -72.16 15.25 6.32
CA ARG A 89 -72.94 14.01 6.20
C ARG A 89 -71.99 12.83 5.96
N ALA A 90 -72.01 11.86 6.86
CA ALA A 90 -71.46 10.53 6.66
C ALA A 90 -71.99 9.91 5.35
N LEU A 91 -71.11 9.62 4.40
CA LEU A 91 -71.39 8.79 3.24
C LEU A 91 -70.90 7.37 3.56
N PRO A 92 -71.80 6.37 3.63
CA PRO A 92 -71.39 4.98 3.79
C PRO A 92 -70.47 4.55 2.65
N GLY A 93 -69.31 4.00 2.99
CA GLY A 93 -68.31 3.51 2.06
C GLY A 93 -68.14 1.98 2.09
N PRO A 94 -67.23 1.44 1.26
CA PRO A 94 -66.87 0.02 1.33
C PRO A 94 -66.25 -0.33 2.69
N ALA A 95 -66.32 -1.61 3.08
CA ALA A 95 -65.75 -2.14 4.33
C ALA A 95 -66.18 -1.38 5.60
N ARG A 96 -67.46 -0.99 5.70
CA ARG A 96 -68.04 -0.19 6.80
C ARG A 96 -67.39 1.18 7.06
N THR A 97 -66.50 1.65 6.18
CA THR A 97 -65.89 2.97 6.30
C THR A 97 -66.92 4.08 6.15
N THR A 98 -66.70 5.22 6.82
CA THR A 98 -67.53 6.41 6.68
C THR A 98 -66.69 7.55 6.09
N VAL A 99 -67.10 8.05 4.92
CA VAL A 99 -66.41 9.12 4.22
C VAL A 99 -67.25 10.40 4.30
N VAL A 100 -66.69 11.48 4.84
CA VAL A 100 -67.29 12.82 4.72
C VAL A 100 -66.94 13.43 3.36
N PRO A 101 -67.76 14.31 2.76
CA PRO A 101 -67.52 14.85 1.42
C PRO A 101 -66.10 15.41 1.20
N SER A 102 -65.52 16.08 2.20
CA SER A 102 -64.16 16.64 2.16
C SER A 102 -63.02 15.62 2.23
N ARG A 103 -63.32 14.32 2.37
CA ARG A 103 -62.35 13.20 2.32
C ARG A 103 -62.60 12.27 1.12
N LEU A 104 -63.46 12.65 0.18
CA LEU A 104 -63.59 11.97 -1.10
C LEU A 104 -62.31 12.13 -1.92
N ARG A 105 -61.85 11.05 -2.54
CA ARG A 105 -60.71 11.03 -3.45
C ARG A 105 -61.17 11.33 -4.87
N LEU A 106 -60.27 11.84 -5.72
CA LEU A 106 -60.47 11.78 -7.17
C LEU A 106 -60.63 10.31 -7.58
N GLY A 107 -61.53 10.02 -8.52
CA GLY A 107 -61.84 8.64 -8.91
C GLY A 107 -62.77 7.86 -7.97
N ASP A 108 -63.17 8.38 -6.80
CA ASP A 108 -64.14 7.71 -5.92
C ASP A 108 -65.47 7.47 -6.64
N ARG A 109 -65.95 6.22 -6.69
CA ARG A 109 -67.20 5.87 -7.37
C ARG A 109 -68.38 5.97 -6.42
N LEU A 110 -69.27 6.94 -6.64
CA LEU A 110 -70.48 7.15 -5.87
C LEU A 110 -71.68 6.42 -6.51
N ALA A 111 -72.53 5.84 -5.68
CA ALA A 111 -73.92 5.57 -6.01
C ALA A 111 -74.81 6.48 -5.15
N LEU A 112 -75.83 7.07 -5.74
CA LEU A 112 -76.69 8.04 -5.08
C LEU A 112 -78.12 8.01 -5.61
N THR A 113 -79.06 8.42 -4.77
CA THR A 113 -80.44 8.70 -5.19
C THR A 113 -80.66 10.21 -5.19
N ALA A 114 -81.18 10.76 -6.29
CA ALA A 114 -81.37 12.20 -6.42
C ALA A 114 -82.65 12.56 -7.20
N ARG A 115 -83.18 13.77 -6.96
CA ARG A 115 -84.29 14.33 -7.73
C ARG A 115 -83.75 15.42 -8.65
N VAL A 116 -83.82 15.18 -9.96
CA VAL A 116 -83.35 16.10 -11.01
C VAL A 116 -84.48 17.07 -11.39
N PRO A 117 -84.35 18.39 -11.16
CA PRO A 117 -85.29 19.39 -11.65
C PRO A 117 -85.32 19.44 -13.19
N ARG A 118 -86.44 19.84 -13.80
CA ARG A 118 -86.50 20.05 -15.27
C ARG A 118 -85.50 21.12 -15.73
N SER A 119 -85.34 22.19 -14.95
CA SER A 119 -84.38 23.30 -15.17
C SER A 119 -82.89 22.93 -15.00
N GLN A 120 -82.57 21.66 -14.74
CA GLN A 120 -81.19 21.17 -14.66
C GLN A 120 -80.88 20.08 -15.70
N ARG A 121 -81.79 19.87 -16.68
CA ARG A 121 -81.66 18.81 -17.70
C ARG A 121 -80.81 19.25 -18.88
N GLY A 122 -81.13 20.41 -19.45
CA GLY A 122 -80.31 21.08 -20.48
C GLY A 122 -79.22 21.97 -19.86
N ALA A 123 -78.57 21.50 -18.80
CA ALA A 123 -77.52 22.25 -18.11
C ALA A 123 -76.16 21.59 -18.40
N ALA A 124 -75.21 22.37 -18.94
CA ALA A 124 -73.86 21.89 -19.26
C ALA A 124 -73.12 21.27 -18.05
N SER A 125 -73.47 21.70 -16.82
CA SER A 125 -73.27 20.89 -15.62
C SER A 125 -74.51 20.91 -14.72
N ALA A 126 -75.06 19.73 -14.42
CA ALA A 126 -76.32 19.61 -13.67
C ALA A 126 -76.07 19.71 -12.15
N ARG A 127 -76.67 20.69 -11.47
CA ARG A 127 -76.66 20.80 -10.00
C ARG A 127 -77.80 20.00 -9.39
N VAL A 128 -77.47 18.90 -8.70
CA VAL A 128 -78.48 17.94 -8.20
C VAL A 128 -78.29 17.66 -6.71
N VAL A 129 -79.37 17.72 -5.93
CA VAL A 129 -79.35 17.40 -4.48
C VAL A 129 -79.56 15.89 -4.28
N ALA A 130 -78.61 15.23 -3.63
CA ALA A 130 -78.70 13.79 -3.34
C ALA A 130 -79.47 13.52 -2.03
N ARG A 131 -80.51 12.68 -2.12
CA ARG A 131 -81.25 12.13 -0.97
C ARG A 131 -80.43 11.08 -0.23
N THR A 132 -79.85 10.13 -0.94
CA THR A 132 -78.80 9.22 -0.42
C THR A 132 -77.56 9.31 -1.30
N ALA A 133 -76.39 9.11 -0.73
CA ALA A 133 -75.13 8.98 -1.44
C ALA A 133 -74.19 8.06 -0.65
N THR A 134 -73.59 7.09 -1.34
CA THR A 134 -72.73 6.04 -0.79
C THR A 134 -71.50 5.88 -1.69
N VAL A 135 -70.32 5.71 -1.11
CA VAL A 135 -69.11 5.38 -1.87
C VAL A 135 -69.12 3.87 -2.13
N THR A 136 -69.10 3.48 -3.40
CA THR A 136 -69.15 2.06 -3.85
C THR A 136 -67.77 1.47 -4.10
N ARG A 137 -66.79 2.31 -4.47
CA ARG A 137 -65.37 1.96 -4.55
C ARG A 137 -64.54 3.20 -4.24
N ARG A 138 -63.57 3.08 -3.34
CA ARG A 138 -62.52 4.10 -3.13
C ARG A 138 -61.50 4.00 -4.26
N SER A 139 -60.96 5.12 -4.74
CA SER A 139 -59.82 5.08 -5.66
C SER A 139 -58.53 4.71 -4.93
N ALA A 140 -57.51 4.29 -5.70
CA ALA A 140 -56.16 4.04 -5.17
C ALA A 140 -55.41 5.34 -4.81
N GLU A 141 -55.73 6.44 -5.51
CA GLU A 141 -55.18 7.78 -5.27
C GLU A 141 -55.45 8.26 -3.84
N LEU A 142 -54.48 8.90 -3.19
CA LEU A 142 -54.66 9.51 -1.88
C LEU A 142 -55.43 10.82 -2.01
N SER A 143 -56.36 11.12 -1.09
CA SER A 143 -56.93 12.47 -1.01
C SER A 143 -55.86 13.46 -0.52
N THR A 144 -56.02 14.74 -0.84
CA THR A 144 -55.11 15.80 -0.38
C THR A 144 -54.91 15.81 1.13
N SER A 145 -55.94 15.43 1.91
CA SER A 145 -55.84 15.29 3.37
C SER A 145 -55.05 14.05 3.84
N GLU A 146 -55.07 12.96 3.08
CA GLU A 146 -54.29 11.75 3.38
C GLU A 146 -52.82 11.95 2.96
N LEU A 147 -52.58 12.64 1.84
CA LEU A 147 -51.24 13.03 1.39
C LEU A 147 -50.60 14.04 2.36
N ALA A 148 -51.32 15.08 2.80
CA ALA A 148 -50.80 16.05 3.76
C ALA A 148 -50.44 15.42 5.12
N ALA A 149 -51.23 14.44 5.58
CA ALA A 149 -50.91 13.68 6.79
C ALA A 149 -49.64 12.81 6.61
N LEU A 150 -49.46 12.19 5.45
CA LEU A 150 -48.25 11.43 5.14
C LEU A 150 -47.02 12.34 5.04
N VAL A 151 -47.13 13.50 4.37
CA VAL A 151 -46.06 14.50 4.29
C VAL A 151 -45.67 14.99 5.69
N ALA A 152 -46.62 15.37 6.54
CA ALA A 152 -46.34 15.77 7.92
C ALA A 152 -45.68 14.65 8.75
N THR A 153 -46.06 13.38 8.51
CA THR A 153 -45.42 12.21 9.14
C THR A 153 -43.99 12.00 8.65
N VAL A 154 -43.72 12.24 7.36
CA VAL A 154 -42.37 12.17 6.77
C VAL A 154 -41.51 13.32 7.29
N SER A 155 -42.01 14.55 7.33
CA SER A 155 -41.32 15.71 7.93
C SER A 155 -40.94 15.42 9.39
N GLY A 156 -41.90 15.03 10.25
CA GLY A 156 -41.59 14.69 11.64
C GLY A 156 -40.56 13.57 11.82
N ARG A 157 -40.51 12.60 10.89
CA ARG A 157 -39.45 11.58 10.84
C ARG A 157 -38.10 12.13 10.38
N VAL A 158 -38.08 13.09 9.46
CA VAL A 158 -36.86 13.81 9.04
C VAL A 158 -36.34 14.71 10.15
N ASP A 159 -37.22 15.41 10.87
CA ASP A 159 -36.87 16.26 12.03
C ASP A 159 -36.29 15.40 13.17
N THR A 160 -36.93 14.25 13.45
CA THR A 160 -36.41 13.24 14.40
C THR A 160 -35.04 12.72 13.96
N LEU A 161 -34.88 12.34 12.69
CA LEU A 161 -33.62 11.82 12.15
C LEU A 161 -32.51 12.88 12.24
N THR A 162 -32.80 14.12 11.85
CA THR A 162 -31.89 15.28 11.96
C THR A 162 -31.44 15.48 13.39
N THR A 163 -32.37 15.41 14.35
CA THR A 163 -32.07 15.52 15.78
C THR A 163 -31.19 14.37 16.27
N THR A 164 -31.45 13.12 15.85
CA THR A 164 -30.62 11.97 16.24
C THR A 164 -29.22 11.99 15.59
N VAL A 165 -29.10 12.47 14.35
CA VAL A 165 -27.81 12.63 13.66
C VAL A 165 -27.00 13.75 14.32
N ALA A 166 -27.62 14.89 14.67
CA ALA A 166 -26.96 15.95 15.42
C ALA A 166 -26.50 15.48 16.82
N GLY A 167 -27.33 14.72 17.53
CA GLY A 167 -26.97 14.12 18.81
C GLY A 167 -25.81 13.12 18.70
N LEU A 168 -25.84 12.25 17.67
CA LEU A 168 -24.75 11.31 17.40
C LEU A 168 -23.45 12.01 17.01
N ALA A 169 -23.52 13.07 16.21
CA ALA A 169 -22.36 13.90 15.86
C ALA A 169 -21.76 14.59 17.10
N GLY A 170 -22.57 15.12 18.02
CA GLY A 170 -22.10 15.67 19.29
C GLY A 170 -21.43 14.63 20.20
N VAL A 171 -21.98 13.40 20.27
CA VAL A 171 -21.37 12.28 21.01
C VAL A 171 -20.07 11.80 20.35
N LEU A 172 -19.98 11.83 19.01
CA LEU A 172 -18.75 11.52 18.28
C LEU A 172 -17.67 12.59 18.53
N GLY A 173 -18.00 13.88 18.43
CA GLY A 173 -17.10 14.98 18.76
C GLY A 173 -16.54 14.86 20.18
N ALA A 174 -17.41 14.77 21.20
CA ALA A 174 -17.01 14.62 22.60
C ALA A 174 -16.28 13.29 22.94
N ARG A 175 -16.21 12.34 21.99
CA ARG A 175 -15.33 11.17 22.05
C ARG A 175 -13.99 11.40 21.35
N ILE A 176 -13.97 12.13 20.23
CA ILE A 176 -12.75 12.55 19.53
C ILE A 176 -11.94 13.50 20.43
N ASP A 177 -12.55 14.57 20.95
CA ASP A 177 -11.91 15.53 21.88
C ASP A 177 -11.24 14.82 23.08
N ARG A 178 -11.87 13.74 23.56
CA ARG A 178 -11.39 12.91 24.66
C ARG A 178 -10.24 11.99 24.25
N VAL A 179 -10.27 11.44 23.04
CA VAL A 179 -9.15 10.67 22.47
C VAL A 179 -7.96 11.59 22.25
N ASP A 180 -8.16 12.78 21.68
CA ASP A 180 -7.09 13.77 21.45
C ASP A 180 -6.46 14.23 22.78
N GLY A 181 -7.28 14.50 23.80
CA GLY A 181 -6.80 14.78 25.16
C GLY A 181 -5.99 13.63 25.79
N VAL A 182 -6.38 12.37 25.56
CA VAL A 182 -5.62 11.19 26.00
C VAL A 182 -4.32 11.05 25.21
N VAL A 183 -4.34 11.26 23.89
CA VAL A 183 -3.15 11.22 23.03
C VAL A 183 -2.14 12.28 23.45
N ALA A 184 -2.58 13.52 23.71
CA ALA A 184 -1.72 14.59 24.22
C ALA A 184 -1.11 14.24 25.60
N ALA A 185 -1.89 13.65 26.51
CA ALA A 185 -1.40 13.20 27.81
C ALA A 185 -0.35 12.08 27.68
N VAL A 186 -0.58 11.10 26.80
CA VAL A 186 0.38 10.01 26.52
C VAL A 186 1.66 10.54 25.87
N GLN A 187 1.57 11.51 24.96
CA GLN A 187 2.73 12.18 24.37
C GLN A 187 3.57 12.93 25.42
N ALA A 188 2.92 13.63 26.37
CA ALA A 188 3.60 14.30 27.48
C ALA A 188 4.29 13.30 28.43
N GLN A 189 3.63 12.18 28.75
CA GLN A 189 4.22 11.08 29.52
C GLN A 189 5.43 10.46 28.80
N LEU A 190 5.34 10.24 27.49
CA LEU A 190 6.43 9.70 26.68
C LEU A 190 7.64 10.66 26.64
N ALA A 191 7.40 11.98 26.55
CA ALA A 191 8.46 12.98 26.62
C ALA A 191 9.15 12.98 28.01
N THR A 192 8.38 12.89 29.09
CA THR A 192 8.90 12.78 30.46
C THR A 192 9.72 11.50 30.65
N LEU A 193 9.23 10.35 30.18
CA LEU A 193 9.94 9.08 30.21
C LEU A 193 11.25 9.13 29.41
N LYS A 194 11.24 9.76 28.22
CA LYS A 194 12.45 9.92 27.39
C LYS A 194 13.50 10.81 28.05
N SER A 195 13.07 11.88 28.75
CA SER A 195 13.96 12.73 29.55
C SER A 195 14.53 11.99 30.75
N GLY A 196 13.69 11.24 31.49
CA GLY A 196 14.13 10.41 32.61
C GLY A 196 15.12 9.32 32.20
N LEU A 197 14.88 8.65 31.06
CA LEU A 197 15.79 7.67 30.48
C LEU A 197 17.15 8.29 30.14
N ALA A 198 17.18 9.45 29.48
CA ALA A 198 18.43 10.15 29.16
C ALA A 198 19.20 10.55 30.44
N GLY A 199 18.50 11.00 31.49
CA GLY A 199 19.09 11.27 32.80
C GLY A 199 19.70 10.02 33.45
N LEU A 200 18.98 8.89 33.39
CA LEU A 200 19.46 7.61 33.92
C LEU A 200 20.66 7.07 33.13
N THR A 201 20.68 7.21 31.80
CA THR A 201 21.86 6.88 30.98
C THR A 201 23.07 7.74 31.37
N GLY A 202 22.86 9.03 31.63
CA GLY A 202 23.91 9.93 32.14
C GLY A 202 24.43 9.51 33.51
N GLN A 203 23.55 9.09 34.43
CA GLN A 203 23.92 8.57 35.74
C GLN A 203 24.71 7.25 35.64
N VAL A 204 24.29 6.32 34.77
CA VAL A 204 25.02 5.06 34.52
C VAL A 204 26.42 5.33 33.95
N GLY A 205 26.54 6.23 32.96
CA GLY A 205 27.85 6.61 32.42
C GLY A 205 28.77 7.30 33.46
N GLY A 206 28.20 8.14 34.33
CA GLY A 206 28.94 8.74 35.44
C GLY A 206 29.40 7.73 36.50
N LEU A 207 28.57 6.72 36.79
CA LEU A 207 28.93 5.62 37.69
C LEU A 207 29.99 4.70 37.10
N ASP A 208 29.93 4.40 35.79
CA ASP A 208 30.91 3.57 35.09
C ASP A 208 32.29 4.25 35.02
N ALA A 209 32.33 5.55 34.72
CA ALA A 209 33.54 6.36 34.79
C ALA A 209 34.12 6.41 36.22
N GLY A 210 33.26 6.62 37.22
CA GLY A 210 33.66 6.63 38.64
C GLY A 210 34.19 5.27 39.12
N LEU A 211 33.57 4.17 38.70
CA LEU A 211 34.01 2.80 38.98
C LEU A 211 35.35 2.48 38.29
N SER A 212 35.54 2.98 37.06
CA SER A 212 36.78 2.80 36.30
C SER A 212 37.96 3.50 36.96
N GLU A 213 37.81 4.77 37.36
CA GLU A 213 38.88 5.48 38.08
C GLU A 213 39.12 4.87 39.48
N ALA A 214 38.05 4.48 40.20
CA ALA A 214 38.20 3.79 41.48
C ALA A 214 38.95 2.45 41.37
N ARG A 215 38.73 1.68 40.29
CA ARG A 215 39.50 0.46 39.99
C ARG A 215 40.97 0.78 39.70
N LYS A 216 41.24 1.83 38.93
CA LYS A 216 42.61 2.28 38.63
C LYS A 216 43.36 2.72 39.90
N THR A 217 42.78 3.59 40.72
CA THR A 217 43.36 3.99 42.02
C THR A 217 43.54 2.81 42.97
N LEU A 218 42.65 1.80 42.92
CA LEU A 218 42.82 0.57 43.72
C LEU A 218 43.99 -0.29 43.21
N GLY A 219 44.15 -0.42 41.89
CA GLY A 219 45.31 -1.10 41.27
C GLY A 219 46.63 -0.44 41.65
N GLU A 220 46.75 0.87 41.43
CA GLU A 220 47.92 1.69 41.81
C GLU A 220 48.29 1.52 43.31
N ARG A 221 47.29 1.32 44.18
CA ARG A 221 47.50 1.06 45.62
C ARG A 221 47.89 -0.39 45.94
N VAL A 222 47.44 -1.37 45.15
CA VAL A 222 47.88 -2.77 45.28
C VAL A 222 49.33 -2.89 44.81
N ASP A 223 49.69 -2.32 43.66
CA ASP A 223 51.05 -2.32 43.13
C ASP A 223 52.05 -1.68 44.11
N ALA A 224 51.64 -0.61 44.81
CA ALA A 224 52.43 0.03 45.86
C ALA A 224 52.56 -0.84 47.13
N LEU A 225 51.53 -1.60 47.50
CA LEU A 225 51.56 -2.53 48.63
C LEU A 225 52.42 -3.76 48.34
N ASP A 226 52.38 -4.29 47.12
CA ASP A 226 53.20 -5.43 46.70
C ASP A 226 54.69 -5.05 46.60
N GLN A 227 55.00 -3.86 46.08
CA GLN A 227 56.36 -3.30 46.16
C GLN A 227 56.82 -3.10 47.61
N GLY A 228 55.98 -2.53 48.48
CA GLY A 228 56.28 -2.35 49.90
C GLY A 228 56.50 -3.68 50.64
N THR A 229 55.69 -4.69 50.33
CA THR A 229 55.79 -6.05 50.91
C THR A 229 57.04 -6.78 50.42
N SER A 230 57.40 -6.62 49.14
CA SER A 230 58.64 -7.15 48.58
C SER A 230 59.86 -6.50 49.23
N GLY A 231 59.90 -5.17 49.33
CA GLY A 231 60.99 -4.45 50.00
C GLY A 231 61.08 -4.73 51.51
N LEU A 232 59.99 -5.13 52.17
CA LEU A 232 60.02 -5.66 53.54
C LEU A 232 60.59 -7.08 53.61
N ARG A 233 60.25 -7.96 52.65
CA ARG A 233 60.83 -9.31 52.54
C ARG A 233 62.35 -9.25 52.34
N ASP A 234 62.82 -8.45 51.38
CA ASP A 234 64.26 -8.26 51.14
C ASP A 234 65.00 -7.76 52.40
N ARG A 235 64.34 -6.96 53.24
CA ARG A 235 64.89 -6.46 54.52
C ARG A 235 64.92 -7.55 55.59
N MET A 236 63.88 -8.40 55.65
CA MET A 236 63.87 -9.57 56.55
C MET A 236 64.98 -10.55 56.18
N ASP A 237 65.14 -10.87 54.89
CA ASP A 237 66.12 -11.84 54.41
C ASP A 237 67.57 -11.33 54.65
N ARG A 238 67.83 -10.03 54.43
CA ARG A 238 69.09 -9.39 54.86
C ARG A 238 69.31 -9.47 56.36
N THR A 239 68.29 -9.14 57.17
CA THR A 239 68.39 -9.21 58.64
C THR A 239 68.66 -10.63 59.12
N ALA A 240 68.11 -11.65 58.47
CA ALA A 240 68.39 -13.06 58.76
C ALA A 240 69.83 -13.45 58.39
N GLY A 241 70.35 -12.94 57.26
CA GLY A 241 71.77 -13.07 56.89
C GLY A 241 72.72 -12.39 57.88
N ASP A 242 72.39 -11.18 58.33
CA ASP A 242 73.15 -10.45 59.35
C ASP A 242 73.17 -11.21 60.69
N VAL A 243 72.01 -11.73 61.14
CA VAL A 243 71.92 -12.56 62.36
C VAL A 243 72.74 -13.86 62.23
N THR A 244 72.70 -14.52 61.07
CA THR A 244 73.51 -15.72 60.80
C THR A 244 75.01 -15.39 60.85
N THR A 245 75.41 -14.26 60.29
CA THR A 245 76.79 -13.76 60.32
C THR A 245 77.24 -13.44 61.76
N LEU A 246 76.39 -12.75 62.53
CA LEU A 246 76.61 -12.47 63.95
C LEU A 246 76.82 -13.76 64.77
N GLN A 247 75.96 -14.77 64.59
CA GLN A 247 76.11 -16.08 65.24
C GLN A 247 77.43 -16.78 64.90
N ALA A 248 77.90 -16.69 63.65
CA ALA A 248 79.20 -17.22 63.25
C ALA A 248 80.37 -16.48 63.93
N THR A 249 80.32 -15.14 64.00
CA THR A 249 81.34 -14.35 64.73
C THR A 249 81.33 -14.59 66.23
N GLN A 250 80.15 -14.82 66.84
CA GLN A 250 80.00 -15.17 68.24
C GLN A 250 80.67 -16.52 68.55
N GLN A 251 80.41 -17.56 67.75
CA GLN A 251 81.08 -18.86 67.91
C GLN A 251 82.59 -18.76 67.73
N ALA A 252 83.06 -18.07 66.68
CA ALA A 252 84.49 -17.86 66.46
C ALA A 252 85.18 -17.08 67.60
N THR A 253 84.44 -16.24 68.31
CA THR A 253 84.92 -15.53 69.51
C THR A 253 84.96 -16.45 70.73
N ALA A 254 83.93 -17.27 70.95
CA ALA A 254 83.90 -18.27 72.03
C ALA A 254 85.07 -19.26 71.93
N THR A 255 85.38 -19.75 70.72
CA THR A 255 86.54 -20.65 70.50
C THR A 255 87.87 -19.98 70.84
N LYS A 256 88.02 -18.67 70.59
CA LYS A 256 89.21 -17.89 70.98
C LYS A 256 89.33 -17.73 72.50
N VAL A 257 88.22 -17.56 73.20
CA VAL A 257 88.20 -17.48 74.69
C VAL A 257 88.66 -18.81 75.30
N ALA A 258 88.09 -19.93 74.87
CA ALA A 258 88.47 -21.26 75.38
C ALA A 258 89.96 -21.61 75.12
N ALA A 259 90.51 -21.17 73.98
CA ALA A 259 91.94 -21.30 73.69
C ALA A 259 92.82 -20.43 74.62
N LEU A 260 92.36 -19.22 74.98
CA LEU A 260 93.03 -18.36 75.97
C LEU A 260 92.99 -18.97 77.38
N GLU A 261 91.84 -19.49 77.81
CA GLU A 261 91.68 -20.15 79.12
C GLU A 261 92.60 -21.38 79.26
N SER A 262 92.69 -22.18 78.20
CA SER A 262 93.65 -23.30 78.12
C SER A 262 95.10 -22.83 78.22
N SER A 263 95.44 -21.71 77.57
CA SER A 263 96.77 -21.11 77.60
C SER A 263 97.14 -20.57 78.98
N VAL A 264 96.20 -19.93 79.68
CA VAL A 264 96.37 -19.48 81.07
C VAL A 264 96.61 -20.68 82.01
N THR A 265 95.88 -21.77 81.82
CA THR A 265 96.04 -23.00 82.62
C THR A 265 97.41 -23.66 82.42
N ALA A 266 97.95 -23.63 81.19
CA ALA A 266 99.31 -24.08 80.89
C ALA A 266 100.39 -23.19 81.52
N LEU A 267 100.17 -21.86 81.55
CA LEU A 267 101.08 -20.91 82.21
C LEU A 267 101.07 -21.07 83.75
N GLN A 268 99.91 -21.33 84.35
CA GLN A 268 99.81 -21.61 85.79
C GLN A 268 100.55 -22.89 86.21
N SER A 269 100.41 -23.96 85.43
CA SER A 269 101.07 -25.25 85.71
C SER A 269 102.58 -25.22 85.49
N THR A 270 103.07 -24.49 84.47
CA THR A 270 104.51 -24.27 84.28
C THR A 270 105.11 -23.38 85.38
N LEU A 271 104.39 -22.36 85.87
CA LEU A 271 104.80 -21.55 87.02
C LEU A 271 104.94 -22.40 88.30
N ALA A 272 103.97 -23.28 88.58
CA ALA A 272 104.01 -24.19 89.72
C ALA A 272 105.20 -25.17 89.64
N ALA A 273 105.51 -25.70 88.45
CA ALA A 273 106.69 -26.55 88.24
C ALA A 273 108.01 -25.79 88.46
N LEU A 274 108.07 -24.50 88.12
CA LEU A 274 109.23 -23.65 88.40
C LEU A 274 109.42 -23.43 89.91
N ALA A 275 108.34 -23.15 90.65
CA ALA A 275 108.38 -22.99 92.10
C ALA A 275 108.84 -24.27 92.83
N GLY A 276 108.33 -25.44 92.41
CA GLY A 276 108.77 -26.73 92.96
C GLY A 276 110.26 -27.02 92.71
N ARG A 277 110.79 -26.62 91.54
CA ARG A 277 112.23 -26.72 91.25
C ARG A 277 113.09 -25.78 92.10
N LEU A 278 112.57 -24.61 92.47
CA LEU A 278 113.29 -23.66 93.33
C LEU A 278 113.48 -24.23 94.75
N GLY A 279 112.40 -24.72 95.38
CA GLY A 279 112.47 -25.33 96.72
C GLY A 279 113.34 -26.60 96.79
N ALA A 280 113.45 -27.35 95.68
CA ALA A 280 114.38 -28.46 95.56
C ALA A 280 115.87 -28.03 95.57
N VAL A 281 116.19 -26.83 95.03
CA VAL A 281 117.54 -26.26 95.08
C VAL A 281 117.84 -25.70 96.48
N GLU A 282 116.88 -25.01 97.10
CA GLU A 282 117.00 -24.46 98.46
C GLU A 282 117.26 -25.57 99.50
N THR A 283 116.62 -26.73 99.36
CA THR A 283 116.80 -27.88 100.27
C THR A 283 118.08 -28.68 100.03
N ALA A 284 118.63 -28.67 98.82
CA ALA A 284 119.87 -29.40 98.48
C ALA A 284 121.14 -28.74 99.05
N LEU A 285 121.16 -27.40 99.14
CA LEU A 285 122.31 -26.61 99.61
C LEU A 285 122.87 -27.04 100.99
N PRO A 286 122.09 -27.00 102.10
CA PRO A 286 122.61 -27.32 103.44
C PRO A 286 123.03 -28.79 103.59
N LEU A 287 122.41 -29.70 102.81
CA LEU A 287 122.72 -31.12 102.84
C LEU A 287 124.06 -31.44 102.15
N LEU A 288 124.51 -30.57 101.23
CA LEU A 288 125.85 -30.65 100.65
C LEU A 288 126.93 -30.15 101.63
N THR A 289 126.63 -29.11 102.41
CA THR A 289 127.51 -28.60 103.48
C THR A 289 127.81 -29.68 104.52
N ALA A 290 126.78 -30.30 105.11
CA ALA A 290 126.93 -31.31 106.16
C ALA A 290 127.73 -32.57 105.72
N ARG A 291 127.89 -32.79 104.41
CA ARG A 291 128.70 -33.88 103.85
C ARG A 291 130.20 -33.56 103.77
N LEU A 292 130.60 -32.30 103.84
CA LEU A 292 132.02 -31.90 103.95
C LEU A 292 132.53 -32.14 105.37
N ASP A 293 131.82 -31.60 106.37
CA ASP A 293 132.16 -31.71 107.80
C ASP A 293 132.41 -33.18 108.23
N ALA A 294 131.58 -34.11 107.73
CA ALA A 294 131.66 -35.53 108.03
C ALA A 294 132.92 -36.23 107.47
N VAL A 295 133.51 -35.71 106.38
CA VAL A 295 134.72 -36.27 105.76
C VAL A 295 135.97 -35.86 106.53
N GLU A 296 136.02 -34.63 107.06
CA GLU A 296 137.14 -34.14 107.86
C GLU A 296 137.27 -34.90 109.18
N ALA A 297 136.15 -35.20 109.84
CA ALA A 297 136.13 -35.94 111.11
C ALA A 297 136.66 -37.39 111.00
N GLY A 298 136.40 -38.07 109.88
CA GLY A 298 136.72 -39.49 109.70
C GLY A 298 138.23 -39.81 109.61
N LEU A 299 139.07 -38.81 109.37
CA LEU A 299 140.51 -39.00 109.16
C LEU A 299 141.32 -39.09 110.46
N GLY A 300 140.77 -38.63 111.59
CA GLY A 300 141.51 -38.49 112.85
C GLY A 300 141.58 -39.73 113.75
N SER A 301 140.72 -40.73 113.56
CA SER A 301 140.44 -41.76 114.57
C SER A 301 141.18 -43.10 114.39
N LEU A 302 142.13 -43.21 113.46
CA LEU A 302 142.69 -44.51 113.01
C LEU A 302 144.07 -44.88 113.58
N SER A 303 144.55 -44.17 114.61
CA SER A 303 145.97 -44.16 115.01
C SER A 303 146.41 -45.14 116.11
N GLY A 304 145.53 -46.03 116.61
CA GLY A 304 145.92 -47.25 117.35
C GLY A 304 145.02 -47.67 118.52
N LEU A 305 145.14 -48.93 118.97
CA LEU A 305 144.86 -49.43 120.34
C LEU A 305 145.24 -50.93 120.51
N ASP A 306 145.08 -51.47 121.73
CA ASP A 306 145.83 -52.61 122.29
C ASP A 306 145.10 -54.00 122.31
N PRO A 307 145.82 -55.15 122.26
CA PRO A 307 145.21 -56.48 122.10
C PRO A 307 144.39 -57.04 123.27
N ALA A 308 144.39 -56.46 124.49
CA ALA A 308 143.57 -57.00 125.58
C ALA A 308 142.05 -57.02 125.24
N ALA A 309 141.59 -56.05 124.45
CA ALA A 309 140.22 -56.00 123.94
C ALA A 309 139.87 -57.15 122.97
N LEU A 310 140.88 -57.76 122.32
CA LEU A 310 140.71 -58.78 121.29
C LEU A 310 140.08 -60.08 121.84
N GLY A 311 140.37 -60.43 123.09
CA GLY A 311 139.80 -61.60 123.76
C GLY A 311 138.28 -61.49 123.97
N ALA A 312 137.82 -60.36 124.52
CA ALA A 312 136.40 -60.07 124.68
C ALA A 312 135.69 -59.97 123.32
N LEU A 313 136.34 -59.30 122.35
CA LEU A 313 135.86 -59.18 120.97
C LEU A 313 135.57 -60.55 120.35
N THR A 314 136.44 -61.55 120.58
CA THR A 314 136.29 -62.92 120.05
C THR A 314 134.97 -63.58 120.51
N GLY A 315 134.59 -63.40 121.78
CA GLY A 315 133.32 -63.92 122.31
C GLY A 315 132.09 -63.29 121.66
N THR A 316 132.09 -61.95 121.52
CA THR A 316 131.05 -61.25 120.75
C THR A 316 131.03 -61.67 119.28
N VAL A 317 132.19 -61.85 118.64
CA VAL A 317 132.31 -62.32 117.24
C VAL A 317 131.62 -63.68 117.05
N THR A 318 131.72 -64.62 118.00
CA THR A 318 131.01 -65.90 117.92
C THR A 318 129.48 -65.75 117.97
N SER A 319 128.95 -64.91 118.86
CA SER A 319 127.50 -64.63 118.93
C SER A 319 127.00 -63.84 117.71
N ILE A 320 127.83 -62.92 117.19
CA ILE A 320 127.59 -62.18 115.96
C ILE A 320 127.58 -63.15 114.77
N ALA A 321 128.46 -64.15 114.72
CA ALA A 321 128.50 -65.14 113.63
C ALA A 321 127.21 -65.97 113.55
N ALA A 322 126.67 -66.46 114.68
CA ALA A 322 125.39 -67.18 114.68
C ALA A 322 124.19 -66.28 114.27
N SER A 323 124.21 -65.02 114.72
CA SER A 323 123.24 -64.00 114.33
C SER A 323 123.34 -63.69 112.83
N LEU A 324 124.57 -63.61 112.30
CA LEU A 324 124.88 -63.38 110.90
C LEU A 324 124.43 -64.55 110.03
N THR A 325 124.65 -65.81 110.43
CA THR A 325 124.12 -66.98 109.71
C THR A 325 122.58 -66.93 109.58
N THR A 326 121.90 -66.55 110.66
CA THR A 326 120.44 -66.38 110.67
C THR A 326 120.00 -65.20 109.78
N LEU A 327 120.76 -64.11 109.78
CA LEU A 327 120.54 -62.95 108.92
C LEU A 327 120.77 -63.30 107.45
N THR A 328 121.81 -64.05 107.10
CA THR A 328 122.07 -64.54 105.74
C THR A 328 120.91 -65.37 105.21
N GLY A 329 120.38 -66.32 105.99
CA GLY A 329 119.21 -67.10 105.58
C GLY A 329 117.96 -66.23 105.31
N ARG A 330 117.77 -65.16 106.08
CA ARG A 330 116.72 -64.16 105.84
C ARG A 330 117.01 -63.30 104.61
N VAL A 331 118.26 -62.90 104.38
CA VAL A 331 118.70 -62.15 103.19
C VAL A 331 118.44 -62.98 101.93
N THR A 332 118.85 -64.25 101.87
CA THR A 332 118.60 -65.13 100.71
C THR A 332 117.11 -65.35 100.44
N SER A 333 116.27 -65.38 101.48
CA SER A 333 114.82 -65.40 101.33
C SER A 333 114.27 -64.09 100.75
N VAL A 334 114.78 -62.93 101.19
CA VAL A 334 114.43 -61.60 100.65
C VAL A 334 114.94 -61.42 99.22
N GLU A 335 116.15 -61.87 98.89
CA GLU A 335 116.72 -61.86 97.53
C GLU A 335 115.88 -62.70 96.56
N SER A 336 115.42 -63.87 97.01
CA SER A 336 114.51 -64.72 96.24
C SER A 336 113.16 -64.02 96.00
N ALA A 337 112.55 -63.46 97.05
CA ALA A 337 111.29 -62.71 96.94
C ALA A 337 111.43 -61.45 96.06
N LEU A 338 112.56 -60.74 96.15
CA LEU A 338 112.89 -59.58 95.33
C LEU A 338 113.08 -59.96 93.86
N THR A 339 113.66 -61.13 93.58
CA THR A 339 113.79 -61.66 92.22
C THR A 339 112.41 -61.99 91.63
N THR A 340 111.53 -62.64 92.41
CA THR A 340 110.13 -62.87 91.98
C THR A 340 109.40 -61.55 91.75
N ALA A 341 109.50 -60.59 92.67
CA ALA A 341 108.87 -59.27 92.52
C ALA A 341 109.40 -58.49 91.30
N THR A 342 110.71 -58.59 91.01
CA THR A 342 111.34 -57.97 89.84
C THR A 342 110.84 -58.61 88.54
N ALA A 343 110.68 -59.94 88.50
CA ALA A 343 110.08 -60.62 87.35
C ALA A 343 108.60 -60.22 87.16
N SER A 344 107.82 -60.14 88.23
CA SER A 344 106.43 -59.66 88.18
C SER A 344 106.33 -58.20 87.70
N LEU A 345 107.20 -57.31 88.20
CA LEU A 345 107.25 -55.91 87.77
C LEU A 345 107.68 -55.78 86.31
N THR A 346 108.61 -56.62 85.83
CA THR A 346 109.02 -56.68 84.42
C THR A 346 107.86 -57.13 83.54
N SER A 347 107.14 -58.18 83.94
CA SER A 347 105.94 -58.66 83.23
C SER A 347 104.85 -57.60 83.19
N LEU A 348 104.56 -56.93 84.31
CA LEU A 348 103.60 -55.84 84.39
C LEU A 348 104.02 -54.64 83.52
N THR A 349 105.31 -54.29 83.49
CA THR A 349 105.85 -53.25 82.62
C THR A 349 105.66 -53.61 81.15
N GLY A 350 105.88 -54.88 80.77
CA GLY A 350 105.55 -55.40 79.45
C GLY A 350 104.06 -55.22 79.10
N SER A 351 103.16 -55.66 79.98
CA SER A 351 101.71 -55.52 79.79
C SER A 351 101.26 -54.05 79.67
N VAL A 352 101.78 -53.15 80.51
CA VAL A 352 101.51 -51.70 80.44
C VAL A 352 102.04 -51.10 79.14
N THR A 353 103.22 -51.55 78.68
CA THR A 353 103.81 -51.12 77.41
C THR A 353 102.94 -51.56 76.23
N THR A 354 102.50 -52.82 76.18
CA THR A 354 101.57 -53.30 75.14
C THR A 354 100.24 -52.52 75.16
N LEU A 355 99.67 -52.30 76.35
CA LEU A 355 98.41 -51.56 76.49
C LEU A 355 98.51 -50.12 75.98
N THR A 356 99.58 -49.40 76.35
CA THR A 356 99.77 -47.98 75.97
C THR A 356 100.28 -47.80 74.54
N THR A 357 101.30 -48.55 74.11
CA THR A 357 101.91 -48.37 72.78
C THR A 357 101.17 -49.06 71.65
N THR A 358 100.40 -50.12 71.94
CA THR A 358 99.70 -50.91 70.92
C THR A 358 98.19 -50.71 71.01
N THR A 359 97.57 -51.00 72.16
CA THR A 359 96.10 -50.99 72.28
C THR A 359 95.51 -49.57 72.26
N VAL A 360 96.06 -48.65 73.06
CA VAL A 360 95.60 -47.25 73.07
C VAL A 360 95.91 -46.54 71.76
N ALA A 361 97.05 -46.83 71.12
CA ALA A 361 97.39 -46.29 69.80
C ALA A 361 96.41 -46.76 68.71
N ALA A 362 96.03 -48.04 68.70
CA ALA A 362 95.01 -48.55 67.79
C ALA A 362 93.65 -47.87 68.02
N LEU A 363 93.19 -47.77 69.27
CA LEU A 363 91.94 -47.09 69.61
C LEU A 363 91.94 -45.59 69.25
N GLN A 364 93.08 -44.91 69.33
CA GLN A 364 93.22 -43.53 68.85
C GLN A 364 93.16 -43.43 67.32
N SER A 365 93.74 -44.39 66.60
CA SER A 365 93.61 -44.50 65.14
C SER A 365 92.15 -44.73 64.72
N ASP A 366 91.47 -45.69 65.37
CA ASP A 366 90.06 -46.01 65.11
C ASP A 366 89.13 -44.82 65.43
N LEU A 367 89.37 -44.13 66.54
CA LEU A 367 88.63 -42.91 66.89
C LEU A 367 88.86 -41.78 65.87
N THR A 368 90.08 -41.65 65.33
CA THR A 368 90.41 -40.66 64.29
C THR A 368 89.72 -41.00 62.97
N ALA A 369 89.74 -42.27 62.57
CA ALA A 369 89.05 -42.77 61.38
C ALA A 369 87.52 -42.62 61.49
N LEU A 370 86.94 -42.91 62.66
CA LEU A 370 85.53 -42.71 62.95
C LEU A 370 85.15 -41.22 62.91
N THR A 371 85.99 -40.34 63.47
CA THR A 371 85.80 -38.88 63.43
C THR A 371 85.83 -38.36 61.98
N GLY A 372 86.78 -38.84 61.17
CA GLY A 372 86.81 -38.56 59.73
C GLY A 372 85.54 -39.03 59.01
N THR A 373 85.08 -40.25 59.31
CA THR A 373 83.86 -40.83 58.75
C THR A 373 82.61 -40.00 59.11
N VAL A 374 82.48 -39.56 60.36
CA VAL A 374 81.39 -38.67 60.81
C VAL A 374 81.43 -37.32 60.10
N SER A 375 82.63 -36.75 59.90
CA SER A 375 82.81 -35.49 59.14
C SER A 375 82.40 -35.64 57.66
N THR A 376 82.78 -36.75 57.02
CA THR A 376 82.35 -37.09 55.65
C THR A 376 80.83 -37.30 55.57
N LEU A 377 80.23 -37.97 56.56
CA LEU A 377 78.79 -38.18 56.62
C LEU A 377 78.03 -36.86 56.81
N GLY A 378 78.51 -35.98 57.70
CA GLY A 378 77.96 -34.63 57.88
C GLY A 378 78.03 -33.79 56.60
N SER A 379 79.14 -33.86 55.86
CA SER A 379 79.29 -33.22 54.54
C SER A 379 78.31 -33.77 53.49
N THR A 380 78.07 -35.09 53.53
CA THR A 380 77.07 -35.77 52.68
C THR A 380 75.65 -35.33 53.01
N VAL A 381 75.31 -35.22 54.30
CA VAL A 381 74.01 -34.71 54.78
C VAL A 381 73.81 -33.23 54.39
N GLY A 382 74.85 -32.39 54.47
CA GLY A 382 74.79 -31.00 54.00
C GLY A 382 74.52 -30.90 52.50
N SER A 383 75.14 -31.77 51.70
CA SER A 383 74.92 -31.84 50.25
C SER A 383 73.50 -32.33 49.91
N LEU A 384 73.02 -33.38 50.59
CA LEU A 384 71.63 -33.87 50.47
C LEU A 384 70.60 -32.80 50.88
N THR A 385 70.86 -32.04 51.94
CA THR A 385 70.00 -30.94 52.40
C THR A 385 69.95 -29.82 51.34
N THR A 386 71.09 -29.50 50.72
CA THR A 386 71.17 -28.53 49.63
C THR A 386 70.40 -29.00 48.39
N SER A 387 70.55 -30.27 48.00
CA SER A 387 69.79 -30.88 46.90
C SER A 387 68.29 -30.92 47.19
N LEU A 388 67.88 -31.20 48.43
CA LEU A 388 66.46 -31.23 48.84
C LEU A 388 65.83 -29.83 48.78
N ASN A 389 66.57 -28.80 49.22
CA ASN A 389 66.12 -27.40 49.12
C ASN A 389 65.97 -26.96 47.65
N ALA A 390 66.93 -27.33 46.78
CA ALA A 390 66.85 -27.07 45.35
C ALA A 390 65.67 -27.80 44.67
N LEU A 391 65.41 -29.05 45.06
CA LEU A 391 64.25 -29.82 44.60
C LEU A 391 62.94 -29.19 45.08
N THR A 392 62.88 -28.72 46.33
CA THR A 392 61.71 -28.01 46.89
C THR A 392 61.42 -26.72 46.13
N GLY A 393 62.46 -25.94 45.80
CA GLY A 393 62.33 -24.75 44.94
C GLY A 393 61.84 -25.10 43.53
N THR A 394 62.30 -26.22 42.97
CA THR A 394 61.87 -26.74 41.65
C THR A 394 60.40 -27.18 41.68
N VAL A 395 59.95 -27.82 42.77
CA VAL A 395 58.52 -28.14 42.97
C VAL A 395 57.69 -26.87 43.08
N GLY A 396 58.17 -25.83 43.76
CA GLY A 396 57.51 -24.52 43.85
C GLY A 396 57.35 -23.80 42.51
N THR A 397 58.38 -23.82 41.65
CA THR A 397 58.27 -23.24 40.29
C THR A 397 57.37 -24.05 39.38
N VAL A 398 57.41 -25.39 39.45
CA VAL A 398 56.45 -26.27 38.72
C VAL A 398 55.01 -26.03 39.20
N GLN A 399 54.77 -25.88 40.50
CA GLN A 399 53.44 -25.59 41.04
C GLN A 399 52.93 -24.20 40.61
N SER A 400 53.81 -23.20 40.55
CA SER A 400 53.48 -21.87 40.01
C SER A 400 53.14 -21.93 38.52
N ALA A 401 53.92 -22.67 37.73
CA ALA A 401 53.67 -22.88 36.30
C ALA A 401 52.36 -23.62 36.03
N LEU A 402 52.03 -24.65 36.84
CA LEU A 402 50.76 -25.37 36.77
C LEU A 402 49.56 -24.45 37.13
N THR A 403 49.73 -23.56 38.10
CA THR A 403 48.71 -22.57 38.47
C THR A 403 48.48 -21.57 37.33
N GLY A 404 49.54 -21.07 36.70
CA GLY A 404 49.46 -20.22 35.51
C GLY A 404 48.78 -20.93 34.33
N LEU A 405 49.17 -22.16 34.04
CA LEU A 405 48.56 -22.98 32.99
C LEU A 405 47.05 -23.22 33.24
N THR A 406 46.66 -23.44 34.50
CA THR A 406 45.25 -23.57 34.90
C THR A 406 44.48 -22.27 34.64
N GLY A 407 45.09 -21.11 34.89
CA GLY A 407 44.55 -19.80 34.51
C GLY A 407 44.37 -19.66 33.00
N THR A 408 45.38 -20.02 32.20
CA THR A 408 45.31 -20.00 30.73
C THR A 408 44.22 -20.92 30.19
N VAL A 409 44.06 -22.13 30.75
CA VAL A 409 42.96 -23.04 30.39
C VAL A 409 41.59 -22.44 30.75
N GLY A 410 41.48 -21.75 31.89
CA GLY A 410 40.27 -21.01 32.26
C GLY A 410 39.92 -19.90 31.27
N LEU A 411 40.91 -19.13 30.80
CA LEU A 411 40.72 -18.12 29.75
C LEU A 411 40.28 -18.75 28.43
N VAL A 412 40.95 -19.81 27.97
CA VAL A 412 40.59 -20.53 26.73
C VAL A 412 39.18 -21.13 26.80
N LEU A 413 38.74 -21.62 27.96
CA LEU A 413 37.35 -22.07 28.16
C LEU A 413 36.36 -20.90 28.10
N GLY A 414 36.74 -19.71 28.59
CA GLY A 414 35.98 -18.46 28.41
C GLY A 414 35.87 -18.06 26.94
N ASP A 415 36.98 -18.05 26.21
CA ASP A 415 37.05 -17.75 24.78
C ASP A 415 36.20 -18.72 23.96
N VAL A 416 36.27 -20.03 24.26
CA VAL A 416 35.43 -21.06 23.63
C VAL A 416 33.94 -20.83 23.92
N GLY A 417 33.58 -20.43 25.14
CA GLY A 417 32.21 -20.03 25.49
C GLY A 417 31.73 -18.81 24.71
N GLY A 418 32.59 -17.79 24.58
CA GLY A 418 32.35 -16.61 23.74
C GLY A 418 32.18 -16.95 22.26
N LEU A 419 33.00 -17.85 21.73
CA LEU A 419 32.88 -18.39 20.38
C LEU A 419 31.57 -19.18 20.20
N GLN A 420 31.16 -19.99 21.16
CA GLN A 420 29.88 -20.70 21.12
C GLN A 420 28.69 -19.73 21.08
N THR A 421 28.69 -18.67 21.89
CA THR A 421 27.64 -17.63 21.80
C THR A 421 27.67 -16.87 20.47
N THR A 422 28.86 -16.61 19.91
CA THR A 422 29.01 -15.96 18.60
C THR A 422 28.49 -16.85 17.47
N VAL A 423 28.81 -18.15 17.48
CA VAL A 423 28.32 -19.14 16.52
C VAL A 423 26.81 -19.35 16.65
N ALA A 424 26.26 -19.35 17.87
CA ALA A 424 24.81 -19.40 18.09
C ALA A 424 24.10 -18.15 17.54
N GLY A 425 24.69 -16.96 17.73
CA GLY A 425 24.22 -15.70 17.11
C GLY A 425 24.21 -15.78 15.59
N LEU A 426 25.32 -16.21 14.98
CA LEU A 426 25.42 -16.42 13.53
C LEU A 426 24.44 -17.48 13.01
N GLY A 427 24.04 -18.46 13.83
CA GLY A 427 22.96 -19.40 13.51
C GLY A 427 21.57 -18.74 13.45
N ILE A 428 21.30 -17.77 14.32
CA ILE A 428 20.07 -16.96 14.30
C ILE A 428 20.10 -15.98 13.12
N ASP A 429 21.23 -15.32 12.86
CA ASP A 429 21.41 -14.47 11.68
C ASP A 429 21.26 -15.27 10.38
N SER A 430 21.76 -16.51 10.33
CA SER A 430 21.54 -17.43 9.21
C SER A 430 20.05 -17.73 8.99
N ALA A 431 19.28 -17.94 10.05
CA ALA A 431 17.82 -18.11 9.95
C ALA A 431 17.09 -16.82 9.51
N ALA A 432 17.59 -15.65 9.92
CA ALA A 432 17.06 -14.36 9.46
C ALA A 432 17.38 -14.12 7.97
N VAL A 433 18.61 -14.41 7.52
CA VAL A 433 19.03 -14.38 6.11
C VAL A 433 18.22 -15.37 5.27
N GLN A 434 18.01 -16.59 5.76
CA GLN A 434 17.17 -17.58 5.09
C GLN A 434 15.72 -17.10 4.94
N SER A 435 15.16 -16.45 5.97
CA SER A 435 13.82 -15.86 5.94
C SER A 435 13.73 -14.69 4.94
N ALA A 436 14.74 -13.82 4.91
CA ALA A 436 14.84 -12.72 3.96
C ALA A 436 14.98 -13.22 2.50
N LEU A 437 15.75 -14.30 2.28
CA LEU A 437 15.91 -14.94 0.97
C LEU A 437 14.59 -15.57 0.49
N THR A 438 13.83 -16.21 1.38
CA THR A 438 12.48 -16.73 1.07
C THR A 438 11.50 -15.60 0.73
N ALA A 439 11.51 -14.50 1.50
CA ALA A 439 10.69 -13.32 1.20
C ALA A 439 11.05 -12.69 -0.15
N LEU A 440 12.35 -12.56 -0.46
CA LEU A 440 12.84 -12.09 -1.76
C LEU A 440 12.39 -13.02 -2.90
N GLY A 441 12.43 -14.34 -2.71
CA GLY A 441 11.92 -15.32 -3.67
C GLY A 441 10.42 -15.15 -3.93
N THR A 442 9.61 -14.89 -2.90
CA THR A 442 8.17 -14.59 -3.09
C THR A 442 7.95 -13.27 -3.83
N SER A 443 8.75 -12.23 -3.57
CA SER A 443 8.69 -10.95 -4.27
C SER A 443 9.04 -11.08 -5.75
N VAL A 444 10.10 -11.82 -6.09
CA VAL A 444 10.48 -12.14 -7.47
C VAL A 444 9.37 -12.93 -8.18
N THR A 445 8.72 -13.86 -7.48
CA THR A 445 7.59 -14.63 -8.03
C THR A 445 6.38 -13.75 -8.32
N SER A 446 6.05 -12.80 -7.42
CA SER A 446 5.00 -11.80 -7.65
C SER A 446 5.31 -10.94 -8.88
N LEU A 447 6.53 -10.41 -8.95
CA LEU A 447 6.96 -9.51 -10.04
C LEU A 447 6.98 -10.22 -11.40
N ALA A 448 7.29 -11.53 -11.44
CA ALA A 448 7.13 -12.36 -12.63
C ALA A 448 5.64 -12.51 -13.02
N GLY A 449 4.75 -12.68 -12.04
CA GLY A 449 3.29 -12.63 -12.24
C GLY A 449 2.83 -11.31 -12.85
N ASP A 450 3.22 -10.18 -12.26
CA ASP A 450 2.90 -8.83 -12.73
C ASP A 450 3.42 -8.58 -14.17
N LEU A 451 4.60 -9.09 -14.50
CA LEU A 451 5.17 -9.04 -15.85
C LEU A 451 4.34 -9.88 -16.86
N THR A 452 3.88 -11.07 -16.48
CA THR A 452 3.00 -11.88 -17.36
C THR A 452 1.62 -11.22 -17.55
N GLY A 453 1.06 -10.62 -16.51
CA GLY A 453 -0.18 -9.84 -16.60
C GLY A 453 -0.01 -8.62 -17.52
N THR A 454 1.09 -7.89 -17.38
CA THR A 454 1.44 -6.75 -18.25
C THR A 454 1.56 -7.19 -19.71
N SER A 455 2.26 -8.30 -19.97
CA SER A 455 2.38 -8.89 -21.31
C SER A 455 1.02 -9.26 -21.93
N ALA A 456 0.11 -9.84 -21.13
CA ALA A 456 -1.25 -10.14 -21.56
C ALA A 456 -2.04 -8.86 -21.90
N THR A 457 -1.95 -7.81 -21.08
CA THR A 457 -2.61 -6.52 -21.40
C THR A 457 -2.07 -5.88 -22.67
N LEU A 458 -0.76 -5.95 -22.92
CA LEU A 458 -0.14 -5.47 -24.16
C LEU A 458 -0.70 -6.22 -25.39
N GLY A 459 -0.89 -7.54 -25.31
CA GLY A 459 -1.54 -8.33 -26.35
C GLY A 459 -3.00 -7.91 -26.61
N THR A 460 -3.77 -7.60 -25.56
CA THR A 460 -5.14 -7.09 -25.73
C THR A 460 -5.18 -5.67 -26.32
N LEU A 461 -4.18 -4.84 -26.03
CA LEU A 461 -4.06 -3.51 -26.63
C LEU A 461 -3.66 -3.62 -28.12
N GLN A 462 -2.74 -4.52 -28.47
CA GLN A 462 -2.31 -4.75 -29.84
C GLN A 462 -3.44 -5.27 -30.74
N THR A 463 -4.28 -6.19 -30.25
CA THR A 463 -5.49 -6.64 -30.96
C THR A 463 -6.54 -5.52 -31.09
N THR A 464 -6.71 -4.68 -30.06
CA THR A 464 -7.59 -3.50 -30.10
C THR A 464 -7.13 -2.49 -31.16
N VAL A 465 -5.83 -2.18 -31.21
CA VAL A 465 -5.25 -1.28 -32.23
C VAL A 465 -5.43 -1.85 -33.65
N GLY A 466 -5.26 -3.16 -33.84
CA GLY A 466 -5.52 -3.82 -35.12
C GLY A 466 -6.99 -3.72 -35.56
N ALA A 467 -7.94 -3.84 -34.61
CA ALA A 467 -9.37 -3.64 -34.88
C ALA A 467 -9.70 -2.18 -35.23
N LEU A 468 -9.09 -1.20 -34.56
CA LEU A 468 -9.25 0.23 -34.90
C LEU A 468 -8.70 0.55 -36.29
N GLY A 469 -7.50 0.06 -36.66
CA GLY A 469 -6.96 0.23 -38.01
C GLY A 469 -7.84 -0.43 -39.08
N SER A 470 -8.44 -1.58 -38.79
CA SER A 470 -9.42 -2.22 -39.67
C SER A 470 -10.67 -1.34 -39.87
N ALA A 471 -11.19 -0.74 -38.80
CA ALA A 471 -12.33 0.18 -38.89
C ALA A 471 -12.01 1.47 -39.68
N ASP A 472 -10.80 2.00 -39.55
CA ASP A 472 -10.34 3.20 -40.27
C ASP A 472 -10.27 2.97 -41.80
N THR A 473 -9.80 1.79 -42.25
CA THR A 473 -9.82 1.44 -43.68
C THR A 473 -11.25 1.33 -44.24
N VAL A 474 -12.21 0.81 -43.44
CA VAL A 474 -13.63 0.75 -43.82
C VAL A 474 -14.25 2.15 -43.89
N LEU A 475 -13.96 3.01 -42.92
CA LEU A 475 -14.46 4.38 -42.90
C LEU A 475 -13.91 5.21 -44.07
N SER A 476 -12.63 5.02 -44.41
CA SER A 476 -11.99 5.60 -45.59
C SER A 476 -12.65 5.17 -46.90
N ALA A 477 -12.99 3.88 -47.03
CA ALA A 477 -13.72 3.36 -48.18
C ALA A 477 -15.15 3.93 -48.28
N GLN A 478 -15.86 4.06 -47.15
CA GLN A 478 -17.18 4.70 -47.09
C GLN A 478 -17.13 6.18 -47.49
N LEU A 479 -16.12 6.93 -47.05
CA LEU A 479 -15.93 8.34 -47.42
C LEU A 479 -15.68 8.52 -48.92
N SER A 480 -14.89 7.62 -49.53
CA SER A 480 -14.66 7.59 -50.98
C SER A 480 -15.96 7.33 -51.75
N ALA A 481 -16.75 6.32 -51.34
CA ALA A 481 -18.04 6.01 -51.95
C ALA A 481 -19.07 7.16 -51.81
N LEU A 482 -19.09 7.84 -50.66
CA LEU A 482 -19.92 9.03 -50.44
C LEU A 482 -19.50 10.18 -51.36
N THR A 483 -18.19 10.41 -51.51
CA THR A 483 -17.63 11.44 -52.42
C THR A 483 -18.02 11.17 -53.87
N SER A 484 -17.96 9.91 -54.33
CA SER A 484 -18.45 9.50 -55.64
C SER A 484 -19.96 9.74 -55.80
N THR A 485 -20.75 9.43 -54.76
CA THR A 485 -22.21 9.62 -54.76
C THR A 485 -22.60 11.10 -54.88
N VAL A 486 -21.95 11.98 -54.10
CA VAL A 486 -22.16 13.44 -54.17
C VAL A 486 -21.75 13.99 -55.53
N SER A 487 -20.65 13.48 -56.11
CA SER A 487 -20.20 13.87 -57.46
C SER A 487 -21.23 13.51 -58.54
N GLY A 488 -21.82 12.30 -58.47
CA GLY A 488 -22.88 11.86 -59.38
C GLY A 488 -24.20 12.63 -59.19
N ALA A 489 -24.54 13.04 -57.96
CA ALA A 489 -25.67 13.92 -57.71
C ALA A 489 -25.44 15.32 -58.32
N GLY A 490 -24.21 15.84 -58.24
CA GLY A 490 -23.82 17.11 -58.84
C GLY A 490 -23.96 17.13 -60.37
N THR A 491 -23.48 16.10 -61.07
CA THR A 491 -23.63 16.00 -62.53
C THR A 491 -25.09 15.81 -62.95
N GLY A 492 -25.87 15.04 -62.18
CA GLY A 492 -27.32 14.89 -62.39
C GLY A 492 -28.09 16.21 -62.26
N LEU A 493 -27.73 17.06 -61.29
CA LEU A 493 -28.32 18.39 -61.11
C LEU A 493 -28.00 19.33 -62.28
N VAL A 494 -26.75 19.33 -62.76
CA VAL A 494 -26.33 20.11 -63.95
C VAL A 494 -27.12 19.69 -65.19
N ALA A 495 -27.32 18.38 -65.41
CA ALA A 495 -28.12 17.88 -66.51
C ALA A 495 -29.60 18.31 -66.42
N LEU A 496 -30.20 18.29 -65.22
CA LEU A 496 -31.57 18.74 -64.99
C LEU A 496 -31.74 20.25 -65.27
N VAL A 497 -30.78 21.08 -64.84
CA VAL A 497 -30.79 22.53 -65.11
C VAL A 497 -30.67 22.81 -66.62
N GLY A 498 -29.78 22.12 -67.33
CA GLY A 498 -29.68 22.22 -68.79
C GLY A 498 -30.96 21.81 -69.51
N GLY A 499 -31.60 20.72 -69.08
CA GLY A 499 -32.88 20.25 -69.61
C GLY A 499 -34.07 21.19 -69.30
N LEU A 500 -33.99 21.99 -68.22
CA LEU A 500 -34.95 23.05 -67.95
C LEU A 500 -34.70 24.28 -68.84
N GLY A 501 -33.44 24.65 -69.10
CA GLY A 501 -33.06 25.71 -70.05
C GLY A 501 -33.66 25.46 -71.44
N GLY A 502 -33.36 24.32 -72.06
CA GLY A 502 -33.90 23.97 -73.38
C GLY A 502 -35.44 23.94 -73.47
N ARG A 503 -36.14 23.77 -72.34
CA ARG A 503 -37.61 23.87 -72.26
C ARG A 503 -38.11 25.33 -72.19
N VAL A 504 -37.33 26.25 -71.64
CA VAL A 504 -37.60 27.70 -71.70
C VAL A 504 -37.37 28.19 -73.12
N ASP A 505 -36.23 27.87 -73.73
CA ASP A 505 -35.91 28.21 -75.13
C ASP A 505 -37.03 27.77 -76.10
N SER A 506 -37.54 26.54 -75.90
CA SER A 506 -38.67 25.98 -76.66
C SER A 506 -39.99 26.73 -76.45
N ALA A 507 -40.22 27.27 -75.26
CA ALA A 507 -41.43 28.04 -74.93
C ALA A 507 -41.36 29.47 -75.50
N GLU A 508 -40.18 30.10 -75.53
CA GLU A 508 -39.94 31.40 -76.16
C GLU A 508 -40.11 31.33 -77.69
N ALA A 509 -39.66 30.24 -78.32
CA ALA A 509 -39.92 29.97 -79.74
C ALA A 509 -41.42 29.77 -80.05
N ALA A 510 -42.16 29.09 -79.16
CA ALA A 510 -43.61 28.91 -79.29
C ALA A 510 -44.38 30.24 -79.13
N LEU A 511 -43.98 31.08 -78.17
CA LEU A 511 -44.50 32.45 -78.00
C LEU A 511 -44.28 33.31 -79.25
N THR A 512 -43.08 33.25 -79.83
CA THR A 512 -42.75 33.97 -81.08
C THR A 512 -43.66 33.55 -82.24
N THR A 513 -43.98 32.25 -82.33
CA THR A 513 -44.89 31.70 -83.35
C THR A 513 -46.35 32.13 -83.11
N LEU A 514 -46.76 32.29 -81.85
CA LEU A 514 -48.11 32.79 -81.52
C LEU A 514 -48.28 34.26 -81.95
N THR A 515 -47.24 35.09 -81.77
CA THR A 515 -47.23 36.49 -82.22
C THR A 515 -47.43 36.61 -83.73
N THR A 516 -46.65 35.89 -84.54
CA THR A 516 -46.79 35.95 -86.01
C THR A 516 -48.12 35.40 -86.52
N THR A 517 -48.75 34.47 -85.78
CA THR A 517 -50.12 34.01 -86.04
C THR A 517 -51.15 35.11 -85.77
N LEU A 518 -50.92 35.96 -84.76
CA LEU A 518 -51.78 37.09 -84.43
C LEU A 518 -51.72 38.19 -85.51
N ASP A 519 -50.51 38.52 -85.99
CA ASP A 519 -50.30 39.50 -87.07
C ASP A 519 -51.03 39.06 -88.36
N ALA A 520 -50.97 37.78 -88.71
CA ALA A 520 -51.67 37.21 -89.87
C ALA A 520 -53.20 37.33 -89.77
N LEU A 521 -53.77 37.21 -88.57
CA LEU A 521 -55.20 37.43 -88.34
C LEU A 521 -55.59 38.91 -88.51
N GLY A 522 -54.74 39.85 -88.09
CA GLY A 522 -54.94 41.28 -88.34
C GLY A 522 -55.00 41.65 -89.83
N ILE A 523 -54.19 40.97 -90.66
CA ILE A 523 -54.26 41.10 -92.13
C ILE A 523 -55.59 40.56 -92.69
N SER A 524 -56.12 39.47 -92.10
CA SER A 524 -57.41 38.90 -92.54
C SER A 524 -58.60 39.82 -92.23
N ASP A 525 -58.57 40.56 -91.13
CA ASP A 525 -59.65 41.48 -90.73
C ASP A 525 -59.76 42.68 -91.70
N ALA A 526 -58.62 43.25 -92.08
CA ALA A 526 -58.55 44.26 -93.14
C ALA A 526 -59.05 43.74 -94.51
N GLY A 527 -58.83 42.45 -94.80
CA GLY A 527 -59.38 41.79 -95.99
C GLY A 527 -60.90 41.67 -95.97
N LEU A 528 -61.50 41.38 -94.82
CA LEU A 528 -62.95 41.30 -94.64
C LEU A 528 -63.61 42.68 -94.75
N GLN A 529 -62.99 43.73 -94.21
CA GLN A 529 -63.49 45.11 -94.37
C GLN A 529 -63.56 45.52 -95.85
N ALA A 530 -62.51 45.23 -96.64
CA ALA A 530 -62.52 45.52 -98.07
C ALA A 530 -63.63 44.77 -98.85
N GLN A 531 -64.05 43.59 -98.37
CA GLN A 531 -65.19 42.86 -98.95
C GLN A 531 -66.54 43.51 -98.59
N LEU A 532 -66.68 44.08 -97.39
CA LEU A 532 -67.88 44.81 -96.97
C LEU A 532 -68.07 46.10 -97.79
N ASP A 533 -67.00 46.87 -98.00
CA ASP A 533 -67.04 48.12 -98.77
C ASP A 533 -67.44 47.87 -100.25
N ALA A 534 -66.94 46.76 -100.83
CA ALA A 534 -67.33 46.31 -102.17
C ALA A 534 -68.79 45.83 -102.23
N LEU A 535 -69.30 45.21 -101.15
CA LEU A 535 -70.68 44.76 -101.05
C LEU A 535 -71.66 45.94 -100.94
N ASP A 536 -71.34 47.00 -100.20
CA ASP A 536 -72.15 48.23 -100.15
C ASP A 536 -72.23 48.90 -101.54
N THR A 537 -71.09 49.05 -102.22
CA THR A 537 -71.02 49.55 -103.60
C THR A 537 -71.90 48.74 -104.55
N THR A 538 -71.95 47.41 -104.36
CA THR A 538 -72.82 46.50 -105.11
C THR A 538 -74.30 46.73 -104.76
N LEU A 539 -74.63 46.92 -103.48
CA LEU A 539 -75.99 47.21 -103.00
C LEU A 539 -76.53 48.54 -103.54
N GLN A 540 -75.72 49.59 -103.60
CA GLN A 540 -76.11 50.86 -104.23
C GLN A 540 -76.36 50.70 -105.74
N THR A 541 -75.56 49.89 -106.42
CA THR A 541 -75.75 49.53 -107.83
C THR A 541 -77.06 48.77 -108.05
N VAL A 542 -77.36 47.77 -107.22
CA VAL A 542 -78.63 47.01 -107.24
C VAL A 542 -79.83 47.90 -106.93
N THR A 543 -79.72 48.81 -105.97
CA THR A 543 -80.77 49.79 -105.63
C THR A 543 -81.08 50.71 -106.82
N THR A 544 -80.04 51.18 -107.51
CA THR A 544 -80.19 51.97 -108.74
C THR A 544 -80.86 51.15 -109.83
N GLY A 545 -80.43 49.90 -110.05
CA GLY A 545 -81.05 48.98 -111.01
C GLY A 545 -82.52 48.67 -110.70
N LEU A 546 -82.89 48.54 -109.42
CA LEU A 546 -84.26 48.30 -108.97
C LEU A 546 -85.18 49.51 -109.25
N SER A 547 -84.65 50.73 -109.16
CA SER A 547 -85.40 51.94 -109.58
C SER A 547 -85.68 51.95 -111.08
N GLY A 548 -84.70 51.54 -111.91
CA GLY A 548 -84.89 51.35 -113.35
C GLY A 548 -85.88 50.24 -113.68
N LEU A 549 -85.83 49.11 -112.96
CA LEU A 549 -86.77 48.00 -113.08
C LEU A 549 -88.20 48.40 -112.66
N THR A 550 -88.34 49.29 -111.67
CA THR A 550 -89.65 49.86 -111.30
C THR A 550 -90.24 50.69 -112.45
N GLY A 551 -89.38 51.45 -113.15
CA GLY A 551 -89.75 52.14 -114.39
C GLY A 551 -90.22 51.19 -115.50
N THR A 552 -89.48 50.11 -115.77
CA THR A 552 -89.88 49.15 -116.81
C THR A 552 -91.10 48.31 -116.42
N VAL A 553 -91.29 48.00 -115.12
CA VAL A 553 -92.53 47.40 -114.60
C VAL A 553 -93.73 48.33 -114.81
N THR A 554 -93.57 49.64 -114.65
CA THR A 554 -94.64 50.62 -114.94
C THR A 554 -95.02 50.60 -116.43
N THR A 555 -94.04 50.51 -117.32
CA THR A 555 -94.27 50.32 -118.76
C THR A 555 -94.94 48.97 -119.06
N LEU A 556 -94.55 47.90 -118.33
CA LEU A 556 -95.14 46.57 -118.47
C LEU A 556 -96.59 46.51 -117.96
N ASP A 557 -96.95 47.22 -116.90
CA ASP A 557 -98.34 47.27 -116.41
C ASP A 557 -99.27 47.92 -117.46
N GLY A 558 -98.78 48.95 -118.16
CA GLY A 558 -99.46 49.53 -119.32
C GLY A 558 -99.61 48.56 -120.51
N THR A 559 -98.61 47.72 -120.79
CA THR A 559 -98.75 46.69 -121.84
C THR A 559 -99.56 45.48 -121.37
N VAL A 560 -99.58 45.15 -120.08
CA VAL A 560 -100.38 44.07 -119.48
C VAL A 560 -101.85 44.44 -119.38
N THR A 561 -102.21 45.69 -119.06
CA THR A 561 -103.60 46.16 -119.16
C THR A 561 -104.09 46.19 -120.61
N GLY A 562 -103.25 46.63 -121.55
CA GLY A 562 -103.52 46.51 -122.99
C GLY A 562 -103.73 45.06 -123.42
N LEU A 563 -102.77 44.17 -123.14
CA LEU A 563 -102.85 42.73 -123.38
C LEU A 563 -104.03 42.09 -122.65
N GLY A 564 -104.46 42.60 -121.50
CA GLY A 564 -105.66 42.15 -120.80
C GLY A 564 -106.93 42.32 -121.63
N THR A 565 -107.05 43.41 -122.39
CA THR A 565 -108.16 43.57 -123.37
C THR A 565 -108.02 42.59 -124.54
N THR A 566 -106.80 42.37 -125.03
CA THR A 566 -106.52 41.38 -126.08
C THR A 566 -106.80 39.95 -125.62
N VAL A 567 -106.48 39.61 -124.37
CA VAL A 567 -106.67 38.28 -123.75
C VAL A 567 -108.13 38.07 -123.34
N ALA A 568 -108.88 39.11 -122.99
CA ALA A 568 -110.34 39.00 -122.83
C ALA A 568 -111.01 38.66 -124.18
N ALA A 569 -110.59 39.29 -125.28
CA ALA A 569 -111.07 38.96 -126.62
C ALA A 569 -110.60 37.57 -127.10
N LEU A 570 -109.32 37.22 -126.88
CA LEU A 570 -108.77 35.91 -127.24
C LEU A 570 -109.34 34.78 -126.36
N GLY A 571 -109.65 35.01 -125.09
CA GLY A 571 -110.24 33.99 -124.21
C GLY A 571 -111.63 33.54 -124.67
N LEU A 572 -112.42 34.46 -125.24
CA LEU A 572 -113.69 34.15 -125.90
C LEU A 572 -113.52 33.33 -127.20
N ALA A 573 -112.31 33.29 -127.78
CA ALA A 573 -111.98 32.53 -128.99
C ALA A 573 -111.21 31.22 -128.71
N ASP A 574 -110.28 31.21 -127.76
CA ASP A 574 -109.51 30.02 -127.36
C ASP A 574 -110.40 29.00 -126.64
N THR A 575 -111.44 29.45 -125.93
CA THR A 575 -112.55 28.60 -125.46
C THR A 575 -113.23 27.82 -126.61
N ALA A 576 -113.20 28.34 -127.83
CA ALA A 576 -113.71 27.66 -129.03
C ALA A 576 -112.64 26.85 -129.80
N LEU A 577 -111.35 26.95 -129.45
CA LEU A 577 -110.24 26.28 -130.16
C LEU A 577 -109.47 25.24 -129.32
N ALA A 578 -109.44 25.35 -128.00
CA ALA A 578 -108.98 24.28 -127.11
C ALA A 578 -109.80 22.99 -127.31
N GLY A 579 -111.09 23.14 -127.65
CA GLY A 579 -111.96 22.04 -128.11
C GLY A 579 -111.54 21.37 -129.42
N GLN A 580 -110.50 21.85 -130.10
CA GLN A 580 -109.90 21.23 -131.29
C GLN A 580 -108.57 20.52 -130.97
N ILE A 581 -107.71 21.10 -130.13
CA ILE A 581 -106.35 20.56 -129.85
C ILE A 581 -106.38 19.18 -129.18
N SER A 582 -107.30 18.92 -128.24
CA SER A 582 -107.36 17.64 -127.52
C SER A 582 -107.65 16.43 -128.41
N ALA A 583 -108.08 16.62 -129.66
CA ALA A 583 -108.29 15.55 -130.62
C ALA A 583 -106.99 14.99 -131.25
N ALA A 584 -105.85 15.67 -131.12
CA ALA A 584 -104.64 15.38 -131.91
C ALA A 584 -103.45 14.81 -131.13
N GLY A 585 -103.19 15.27 -129.90
CA GLY A 585 -101.90 15.08 -129.22
C GLY A 585 -101.50 13.62 -128.91
N SER A 586 -102.48 12.71 -128.78
CA SER A 586 -102.26 11.32 -128.37
C SER A 586 -101.56 10.41 -129.41
N ALA A 587 -101.12 10.95 -130.56
CA ALA A 587 -100.74 10.16 -131.73
C ALA A 587 -99.24 9.84 -131.90
N ILE A 588 -98.30 10.55 -131.25
CA ILE A 588 -96.91 10.66 -131.79
C ILE A 588 -95.77 10.02 -130.97
N ALA A 589 -95.76 10.08 -129.63
CA ALA A 589 -94.50 10.03 -128.85
C ALA A 589 -93.74 8.68 -128.79
N THR A 590 -94.24 7.61 -129.41
CA THR A 590 -93.88 6.19 -129.15
C THR A 590 -92.57 5.69 -129.81
N VAL A 591 -91.58 6.55 -130.14
CA VAL A 591 -90.72 6.28 -131.33
C VAL A 591 -89.18 6.06 -131.15
N GLN A 592 -88.40 6.82 -130.37
CA GLN A 592 -86.99 7.12 -130.78
C GLN A 592 -85.75 6.62 -129.97
N SER A 593 -85.82 6.02 -128.77
CA SER A 593 -84.64 5.97 -127.88
C SER A 593 -83.76 4.68 -127.90
N GLY A 594 -82.53 4.73 -128.46
CA GLY A 594 -81.42 3.80 -128.10
C GLY A 594 -80.26 3.67 -129.11
N LEU A 595 -78.98 3.91 -128.72
CA LEU A 595 -77.88 4.03 -129.72
C LEU A 595 -76.43 3.56 -129.40
N ALA A 596 -75.69 4.03 -128.37
CA ALA A 596 -74.19 4.02 -128.42
C ALA A 596 -73.40 3.80 -127.09
N SER A 597 -72.18 3.24 -127.18
CA SER A 597 -71.10 3.16 -126.15
C SER A 597 -69.76 2.67 -126.78
N THR A 598 -68.56 3.01 -126.25
CA THR A 598 -67.24 2.62 -126.84
C THR A 598 -66.07 2.22 -125.88
N GLU A 599 -65.03 3.06 -125.67
CA GLU A 599 -63.59 2.62 -125.72
C GLU A 599 -62.62 3.14 -124.61
N THR A 600 -61.53 2.39 -124.28
CA THR A 600 -60.26 2.85 -123.63
C THR A 600 -59.19 1.72 -123.60
N THR A 601 -57.86 1.96 -123.41
CA THR A 601 -56.87 0.84 -123.15
C THR A 601 -55.44 1.09 -122.56
N ILE A 602 -54.48 1.79 -123.21
CA ILE A 602 -53.43 1.03 -123.94
C ILE A 602 -51.91 0.88 -123.54
N SER A 603 -51.19 1.61 -122.65
CA SER A 603 -49.68 1.52 -122.62
C SER A 603 -48.85 1.93 -121.38
N GLY A 604 -47.64 1.36 -121.22
CA GLY A 604 -46.50 1.85 -120.37
C GLY A 604 -45.39 0.83 -120.00
N LEU A 605 -44.08 1.15 -120.14
CA LEU A 605 -42.90 0.34 -119.69
C LEU A 605 -41.53 1.08 -119.82
N SER A 606 -40.57 1.00 -118.86
CA SER A 606 -39.12 1.33 -119.07
C SER A 606 -38.15 1.05 -117.86
N GLY A 607 -36.83 0.89 -118.13
CA GLY A 607 -35.69 1.40 -117.31
C GLY A 607 -35.01 0.52 -116.22
N THR A 608 -33.71 0.17 -116.36
CA THR A 608 -33.05 -0.82 -115.43
C THR A 608 -31.50 -0.84 -115.23
N VAL A 609 -30.69 0.11 -115.74
CA VAL A 609 -29.30 -0.23 -116.19
C VAL A 609 -28.12 -0.28 -115.17
N SER A 610 -27.47 0.84 -114.78
CA SER A 610 -26.00 0.84 -114.53
C SER A 610 -25.49 1.38 -113.17
N ALA A 611 -24.60 0.64 -112.47
CA ALA A 611 -23.60 1.17 -111.49
C ALA A 611 -22.54 0.12 -111.05
N LEU A 612 -21.22 0.38 -111.21
CA LEU A 612 -20.09 -0.42 -110.64
C LEU A 612 -18.71 0.25 -110.82
N ASN A 613 -17.85 0.35 -109.78
CA ASN A 613 -16.34 0.45 -109.79
C ASN A 613 -15.76 1.04 -108.46
N THR A 614 -14.87 0.34 -107.73
CA THR A 614 -14.18 0.86 -106.50
C THR A 614 -12.86 0.13 -106.06
N THR A 615 -12.04 0.82 -105.22
CA THR A 615 -11.14 0.33 -104.10
C THR A 615 -9.69 -0.23 -104.28
N VAL A 616 -8.72 0.24 -103.43
CA VAL A 616 -7.49 -0.41 -102.79
C VAL A 616 -6.21 0.51 -102.65
N THR A 617 -5.60 0.72 -101.44
CA THR A 617 -4.11 0.95 -101.10
C THR A 617 -3.74 1.50 -99.66
N ALA A 618 -2.48 1.30 -99.21
CA ALA A 618 -1.63 1.99 -98.16
C ALA A 618 -1.94 1.94 -96.62
N PRO A 619 -0.98 1.58 -95.71
CA PRO A 619 -0.22 2.56 -94.85
C PRO A 619 1.18 2.09 -94.25
N GLY A 620 1.95 2.90 -93.47
CA GLY A 620 3.09 2.34 -92.68
C GLY A 620 4.14 3.13 -91.84
N THR A 621 4.32 4.46 -91.89
CA THR A 621 5.64 5.09 -91.54
C THR A 621 5.85 5.76 -90.14
N GLY A 622 4.90 5.72 -89.21
CA GLY A 622 4.82 6.75 -88.13
C GLY A 622 5.68 6.64 -86.86
N LEU A 623 6.52 5.61 -86.64
CA LEU A 623 6.93 5.24 -85.26
C LEU A 623 8.20 5.90 -84.69
N VAL A 624 9.07 6.48 -85.51
CA VAL A 624 10.47 6.84 -85.13
C VAL A 624 10.56 8.08 -84.22
N SER A 625 9.56 8.95 -84.20
CA SER A 625 9.64 10.33 -83.69
C SER A 625 9.69 10.53 -82.16
N LYS A 626 9.60 9.47 -81.34
CA LYS A 626 9.33 9.60 -79.90
C LYS A 626 10.51 9.50 -78.93
N VAL A 627 11.70 9.06 -79.37
CA VAL A 627 12.80 8.73 -78.43
C VAL A 627 13.67 9.92 -78.03
N SER A 628 13.84 10.92 -78.92
CA SER A 628 14.88 11.95 -78.82
C SER A 628 14.69 13.03 -77.73
N THR A 629 13.68 12.93 -76.87
CA THR A 629 13.22 14.05 -76.02
C THR A 629 13.60 13.93 -74.53
N LEU A 630 14.14 12.79 -74.09
CA LEU A 630 14.16 12.43 -72.65
C LEU A 630 15.44 12.79 -71.88
N GLU A 631 16.57 13.02 -72.55
CA GLU A 631 17.89 13.09 -71.88
C GLU A 631 18.26 14.49 -71.33
N GLY A 632 17.66 15.56 -71.87
CA GLY A 632 18.13 16.93 -71.62
C GLY A 632 17.80 17.53 -70.23
N THR A 633 16.86 16.95 -69.49
CA THR A 633 16.28 17.60 -68.28
C THR A 633 17.02 17.34 -66.96
N VAL A 634 17.99 16.42 -66.91
CA VAL A 634 18.51 15.88 -65.63
C VAL A 634 19.68 16.67 -65.04
N ALA A 635 20.54 17.27 -65.86
CA ALA A 635 21.84 17.81 -65.40
C ALA A 635 21.79 19.21 -64.72
N GLY A 636 20.67 19.93 -64.80
CA GLY A 636 20.62 21.36 -64.46
C GLY A 636 20.56 21.73 -62.98
N LEU A 637 20.33 20.78 -62.06
CA LEU A 637 19.99 21.07 -60.65
C LEU A 637 21.20 21.17 -59.68
N THR A 638 22.43 20.94 -60.14
CA THR A 638 23.58 20.67 -59.25
C THR A 638 24.41 21.91 -58.88
N SER A 639 24.10 23.09 -59.43
CA SER A 639 24.93 24.32 -59.31
C SER A 639 24.71 25.14 -58.02
N THR A 640 23.95 24.64 -57.05
CA THR A 640 23.31 25.43 -55.99
C THR A 640 24.12 25.57 -54.68
N LEU A 641 25.40 25.17 -54.63
CA LEU A 641 26.17 25.07 -53.38
C LEU A 641 27.39 26.01 -53.30
N GLY A 642 27.24 27.12 -52.56
CA GLY A 642 28.31 27.72 -51.75
C GLY A 642 29.27 28.76 -52.38
N LEU A 643 28.84 30.02 -52.51
CA LEU A 643 29.77 31.17 -52.65
C LEU A 643 30.41 31.50 -51.28
N VAL A 644 31.39 30.72 -50.85
CA VAL A 644 32.06 30.86 -49.53
C VAL A 644 33.48 31.41 -49.69
N CYS A 645 33.75 32.63 -49.21
CA CYS A 645 35.11 33.08 -48.86
C CYS A 645 35.10 34.32 -47.94
N GLY A 646 35.97 34.36 -46.91
CA GLY A 646 36.08 35.46 -45.94
C GLY A 646 36.91 35.08 -44.70
N THR A 647 38.23 35.24 -44.77
CA THR A 647 39.27 34.79 -43.80
C THR A 647 39.33 35.64 -42.51
N LEU A 648 39.30 35.05 -41.29
CA LEU A 648 40.45 34.62 -40.42
C LEU A 648 41.33 35.79 -39.87
N PRO A 649 42.14 35.65 -38.77
CA PRO A 649 42.60 34.43 -38.07
C PRO A 649 42.60 34.50 -36.50
N VAL A 650 43.37 33.60 -35.87
CA VAL A 650 43.75 33.47 -34.43
C VAL A 650 42.69 32.77 -33.55
N CYS A 651 43.01 31.72 -32.78
CA CYS A 651 44.31 31.07 -32.49
C CYS A 651 44.32 29.58 -32.85
#